data_AF-A0A9W7ESD3-F1
#
_entry.id   AF-A0A9W7ESD3-F1
#
_cell.length_a   1.000
_cell.length_b   1.000
_cell.length_c   1.000
_cell.angle_alpha   90.00
_cell.angle_beta   90.00
_cell.angle_gamma   90.00
#
_symmetry.space_group_name_H-M   'P 1'
#
loop_
_entity.id
_entity.type
_entity.pdbx_description
1 polymer ?
#
loop_
_entity_poly.entity_id
_entity_poly.type
_entity_poly.pdbx_seq_one_letter_code
_entity_poly.pdbx_strand_id
1 'polypeptide(L)'
;YNEKVELQEVLLKSQLFYDTDAPRLMTSSIGSNPSESAGRESLLKMEHGGEGDMRFSSITGVVDSGEKLRFERMVFRSTRGNCYLRFAEIEQDISDPETGSPSHKHVFIIFYKSTSIETKVKKICDAFSAHRYSIPSMDDLKSVQDMLERNRVELEDSHRVLMKNQDTRFRMCQMLSGSIEEWKWKVVKEKSVYHSLNMFKSDVSGMLRGEGWIIAEQLGAAREAVEVTHKSSDASMPSLLQVMPQPWPQPPTHFDTNEFTYAYQEFVNTYGVPRYREANPALFTAATFPFLFGVMYGDIGHGSCLAAGGLYLMMTYDRDKRYDEMVGGLFQARYMITAMGCMGVYSGLIYNDFFSLGLNLFTSRCTAIYPMGMDPAWHVSSNELLFFNSFKMKLSVILGIAQMFMGTCLKGANALYFNEKLDFFFEFLPMVAFSASLFIYMVILIIMKWSINWQSRMLSATCLEVNGVSWGSASYQENGGVWDPNGNCANEQYCSPGGIACDIDDHTTAELCPLDFGGSGDGCQPPNLITLLINIALQPGTVDEPLYANQPAIQNLLLLVAFVSVPILLCAKPYFLSKQGHDNAAHAHGDSSTNSDTPLEGGDHGDGDHEEHSFGEIFIHQAIETIEFVLGMVSNTASYLRLWALSLAHSKLAGVFWEKAMLSTINMNFFAAFIGFAVFAAVTTGVLLMMDVLECFLHALRLHWVEFQNKFFKADGVRFVPFSFKQILTDASAAV
;
A
#
# COMPACT_ATOMS: atom_id res chain seq x y z
N TYR A 1 -48.68 17.97 -8.67
CA TYR A 1 -48.04 19.27 -8.98
C TYR A 1 -47.43 19.20 -10.37
N ASN A 2 -46.46 18.31 -10.62
CA ASN A 2 -45.80 18.14 -11.92
C ASN A 2 -46.76 17.97 -13.11
N GLU A 3 -47.76 17.08 -13.02
CA GLU A 3 -48.77 16.90 -14.08
C GLU A 3 -49.58 18.18 -14.37
N LYS A 4 -49.82 19.02 -13.34
CA LYS A 4 -50.55 20.29 -13.50
C LYS A 4 -49.68 21.34 -14.18
N VAL A 5 -48.38 21.36 -13.89
CA VAL A 5 -47.39 22.19 -14.58
C VAL A 5 -47.29 21.77 -16.05
N GLU A 6 -47.20 20.48 -16.31
CA GLU A 6 -47.19 19.94 -17.69
C GLU A 6 -48.47 20.33 -18.43
N LEU A 7 -49.64 20.13 -17.84
CA LEU A 7 -50.92 20.50 -18.46
C LEU A 7 -50.99 22.01 -18.74
N GLN A 8 -50.48 22.85 -17.85
CA GLN A 8 -50.45 24.30 -18.03
C GLN A 8 -49.61 24.69 -19.26
N GLU A 9 -48.42 24.12 -19.39
CA GLU A 9 -47.51 24.34 -20.52
C GLU A 9 -48.08 23.77 -21.83
N VAL A 10 -48.69 22.57 -21.77
CA VAL A 10 -49.37 21.97 -22.92
C VAL A 10 -50.47 22.88 -23.43
N LEU A 11 -51.29 23.47 -22.55
CA LEU A 11 -52.37 24.39 -22.96
C LEU A 11 -51.83 25.69 -23.56
N LEU A 12 -50.81 26.30 -22.97
CA LEU A 12 -50.20 27.53 -23.48
C LEU A 12 -49.51 27.33 -24.84
N LYS A 13 -48.73 26.26 -24.99
CA LYS A 13 -47.98 25.98 -26.23
C LYS A 13 -48.89 25.42 -27.32
N SER A 14 -49.90 24.61 -26.99
CA SER A 14 -50.85 24.09 -27.98
C SER A 14 -51.65 25.20 -28.65
N GLN A 15 -52.11 26.22 -27.89
CA GLN A 15 -52.80 27.39 -28.45
C GLN A 15 -51.97 28.05 -29.56
N LEU A 16 -50.68 28.27 -29.32
CA LEU A 16 -49.75 28.82 -30.31
C LEU A 16 -49.68 27.95 -31.58
N PHE A 17 -49.62 26.62 -31.43
CA PHE A 17 -49.53 25.71 -32.57
C PHE A 17 -50.81 25.66 -33.42
N TYR A 18 -52.00 25.73 -32.81
CA TYR A 18 -53.25 25.80 -33.57
C TYR A 18 -53.36 27.11 -34.35
N ASP A 19 -53.01 28.25 -33.73
CA ASP A 19 -53.09 29.56 -34.36
C ASP A 19 -52.16 29.69 -35.58
N THR A 20 -50.98 29.07 -35.54
CA THR A 20 -49.98 29.19 -36.64
C THR A 20 -50.10 28.12 -37.72
N ASP A 21 -50.38 26.86 -37.35
CA ASP A 21 -50.23 25.71 -38.26
C ASP A 21 -51.57 25.12 -38.75
N ALA A 22 -52.69 25.25 -38.00
CA ALA A 22 -54.00 24.76 -38.45
C ALA A 22 -54.50 25.42 -39.76
N PRO A 23 -54.32 26.74 -39.99
CA PRO A 23 -54.68 27.37 -41.26
C PRO A 23 -53.88 26.86 -42.48
N ARG A 24 -52.64 26.40 -42.24
CA ARG A 24 -51.74 25.86 -43.29
C ARG A 24 -52.10 24.43 -43.69
N LEU A 25 -52.67 23.66 -42.77
CA LEU A 25 -53.15 22.30 -43.02
C LEU A 25 -54.51 22.28 -43.74
N MET A 26 -55.35 23.29 -43.50
CA MET A 26 -56.61 23.50 -44.24
C MET A 26 -56.40 23.89 -45.71
N THR A 27 -55.23 24.45 -46.05
CA THR A 27 -54.89 24.92 -47.40
C THR A 27 -54.01 23.97 -48.21
N SER A 28 -53.45 22.92 -47.59
CA SER A 28 -52.59 21.93 -48.27
C SER A 28 -53.34 20.61 -48.51
N SER A 29 -53.79 20.41 -49.74
CA SER A 29 -54.17 19.07 -50.21
C SER A 29 -52.94 18.17 -50.28
N ILE A 30 -52.92 17.14 -49.44
CA ILE A 30 -51.88 16.11 -49.44
C ILE A 30 -52.03 15.28 -50.71
N GLY A 31 -51.17 15.54 -51.71
CA GLY A 31 -50.86 14.60 -52.79
C GLY A 31 -50.71 15.19 -54.19
N SER A 32 -49.50 15.59 -54.58
CA SER A 32 -48.90 15.33 -55.91
C SER A 32 -47.47 15.91 -56.00
N ASN A 33 -46.64 15.25 -56.81
CA ASN A 33 -45.19 15.43 -57.03
C ASN A 33 -44.67 16.88 -57.25
N PRO A 34 -43.35 17.11 -57.09
CA PRO A 34 -42.74 18.43 -57.13
C PRO A 34 -42.38 18.85 -58.56
N SER A 35 -42.98 19.92 -59.05
CA SER A 35 -42.45 20.67 -60.19
C SER A 35 -42.92 22.12 -60.17
N GLU A 36 -41.93 23.00 -60.18
CA GLU A 36 -41.94 24.36 -60.72
C GLU A 36 -42.75 25.48 -60.05
N SER A 37 -41.96 26.47 -59.62
CA SER A 37 -42.14 27.92 -59.82
C SER A 37 -43.09 28.69 -58.89
N ALA A 38 -42.44 29.54 -58.09
CA ALA A 38 -42.62 30.99 -58.05
C ALA A 38 -44.02 31.58 -58.32
N GLY A 39 -44.41 32.49 -57.44
CA GLY A 39 -45.34 33.57 -57.81
C GLY A 39 -46.59 33.60 -56.95
N ARG A 40 -46.49 34.34 -55.85
CA ARG A 40 -47.66 34.97 -55.22
C ARG A 40 -48.34 35.87 -56.26
N GLU A 41 -49.63 35.69 -56.49
CA GLU A 41 -50.65 36.70 -56.17
C GLU A 41 -52.07 36.30 -56.60
N SER A 42 -53.00 36.71 -55.73
CA SER A 42 -54.36 37.17 -56.03
C SER A 42 -55.55 36.20 -56.15
N LEU A 43 -56.57 36.58 -55.38
CA LEU A 43 -57.99 36.70 -55.78
C LEU A 43 -58.79 35.40 -56.03
N LEU A 44 -59.72 35.07 -55.11
CA LEU A 44 -61.17 35.33 -55.30
C LEU A 44 -62.03 34.74 -54.16
N LYS A 45 -63.12 35.47 -53.88
CA LYS A 45 -64.24 35.16 -52.99
C LYS A 45 -65.09 33.98 -53.52
N MET A 46 -65.69 33.23 -52.58
CA MET A 46 -67.07 32.69 -52.52
C MET A 46 -67.74 32.26 -53.84
N GLU A 47 -68.34 31.08 -54.01
CA GLU A 47 -69.32 30.42 -53.13
C GLU A 47 -69.74 29.03 -53.70
N HIS A 48 -70.25 28.18 -52.79
CA HIS A 48 -71.17 27.04 -52.97
C HIS A 48 -70.79 25.79 -53.79
N GLY A 49 -70.75 24.65 -53.08
CA GLY A 49 -71.05 23.33 -53.68
C GLY A 49 -70.37 22.14 -53.00
N GLY A 50 -70.98 21.65 -51.92
CA GLY A 50 -70.78 20.37 -51.20
C GLY A 50 -69.60 19.45 -51.52
N GLU A 51 -68.76 19.19 -50.51
CA GLU A 51 -68.29 17.86 -50.09
C GLU A 51 -67.51 17.97 -48.76
N GLY A 52 -67.97 17.26 -47.73
CA GLY A 52 -67.33 16.95 -46.43
C GLY A 52 -66.29 17.92 -45.83
N ASP A 53 -66.69 18.65 -44.79
CA ASP A 53 -65.79 19.36 -43.86
C ASP A 53 -64.74 18.38 -43.28
N MET A 54 -63.54 18.35 -43.86
CA MET A 54 -62.45 17.45 -43.46
C MET A 54 -61.77 17.96 -42.20
N ARG A 55 -62.38 17.76 -41.03
CA ARG A 55 -61.79 18.15 -39.75
C ARG A 55 -60.63 17.21 -39.35
N PHE A 56 -59.45 17.79 -39.11
CA PHE A 56 -58.33 17.09 -38.50
C PHE A 56 -58.57 16.91 -37.00
N SER A 57 -58.37 15.70 -36.50
CA SER A 57 -58.31 15.41 -35.06
C SER A 57 -56.87 15.51 -34.57
N SER A 58 -56.69 15.77 -33.28
CA SER A 58 -55.39 16.08 -32.69
C SER A 58 -55.17 15.37 -31.36
N ILE A 59 -53.97 14.87 -31.14
CA ILE A 59 -53.51 14.35 -29.83
C ILE A 59 -52.35 15.22 -29.34
N THR A 60 -52.44 15.64 -28.08
CA THR A 60 -51.40 16.40 -27.38
C THR A 60 -50.86 15.64 -26.19
N GLY A 61 -49.58 15.81 -25.91
CA GLY A 61 -48.94 15.17 -24.78
C GLY A 61 -47.54 15.68 -24.54
N VAL A 62 -46.85 15.05 -23.60
CA VAL A 62 -45.48 15.37 -23.21
C VAL A 62 -44.60 14.13 -23.33
N VAL A 63 -43.40 14.30 -23.87
CA VAL A 63 -42.39 13.25 -24.03
C VAL A 63 -41.03 13.74 -23.52
N ASP A 64 -40.20 12.83 -23.03
CA ASP A 64 -38.83 13.14 -22.61
C ASP A 64 -37.95 13.57 -23.80
N SER A 65 -37.03 14.51 -23.55
CA SER A 65 -36.12 15.08 -24.56
C SER A 65 -35.24 14.01 -25.23
N GLY A 66 -34.78 13.02 -24.47
CA GLY A 66 -33.95 11.93 -25.00
C GLY A 66 -34.68 11.04 -26.02
N GLU A 67 -35.99 10.89 -25.87
CA GLU A 67 -36.81 10.01 -26.71
C GLU A 67 -37.47 10.74 -27.89
N LYS A 68 -37.40 12.09 -27.94
CA LYS A 68 -37.98 12.94 -28.99
C LYS A 68 -37.71 12.43 -30.41
N LEU A 69 -36.44 12.19 -30.76
CA LEU A 69 -36.04 11.83 -32.12
C LEU A 69 -36.45 10.38 -32.48
N ARG A 70 -36.59 9.50 -31.49
CA ARG A 70 -37.06 8.13 -31.67
C ARG A 70 -38.58 8.10 -31.83
N PHE A 71 -39.29 8.88 -31.03
CA PHE A 71 -40.73 9.08 -31.09
C PHE A 71 -41.16 9.64 -32.45
N GLU A 72 -40.52 10.70 -32.92
CA GLU A 72 -40.78 11.30 -34.25
C GLU A 72 -40.61 10.29 -35.38
N ARG A 73 -39.49 9.56 -35.38
CA ARG A 73 -39.22 8.52 -36.39
C ARG A 73 -40.25 7.38 -36.34
N MET A 74 -40.68 6.97 -35.16
CA MET A 74 -41.68 5.89 -35.01
C MET A 74 -43.06 6.32 -35.51
N VAL A 75 -43.49 7.54 -35.18
CA VAL A 75 -44.75 8.12 -35.65
C VAL A 75 -44.73 8.26 -37.17
N PHE A 76 -43.65 8.80 -37.76
CA PHE A 76 -43.53 8.98 -39.21
C PHE A 76 -43.56 7.64 -39.96
N ARG A 77 -42.82 6.63 -39.48
CA ARG A 77 -42.75 5.30 -40.11
C ARG A 77 -44.07 4.53 -40.04
N SER A 78 -44.76 4.58 -38.90
CA SER A 78 -46.02 3.85 -38.69
C SER A 78 -47.19 4.46 -39.46
N THR A 79 -47.17 5.78 -39.67
CA THR A 79 -48.24 6.51 -40.38
C THR A 79 -47.90 6.78 -41.85
N ARG A 80 -46.70 6.40 -42.30
CA ARG A 80 -46.17 6.66 -43.66
C ARG A 80 -46.19 8.14 -44.04
N GLY A 81 -45.92 9.02 -43.08
CA GLY A 81 -45.95 10.47 -43.28
C GLY A 81 -47.35 11.11 -43.35
N ASN A 82 -48.42 10.36 -43.04
CA ASN A 82 -49.81 10.88 -43.06
C ASN A 82 -50.22 11.61 -41.77
N CYS A 83 -49.26 11.97 -40.91
CA CYS A 83 -49.49 12.75 -39.70
C CYS A 83 -48.51 13.92 -39.63
N TYR A 84 -49.00 15.04 -39.12
CA TYR A 84 -48.18 16.22 -38.87
C TYR A 84 -47.89 16.31 -37.37
N LEU A 85 -46.61 16.29 -37.01
CA LEU A 85 -46.10 16.29 -35.63
C LEU A 85 -45.29 17.56 -35.38
N ARG A 86 -45.58 18.24 -34.26
CA ARG A 86 -44.81 19.41 -33.79
C ARG A 86 -44.40 19.24 -32.33
N PHE A 87 -43.25 19.78 -31.99
CA PHE A 87 -42.71 19.80 -30.63
C PHE A 87 -42.46 21.24 -30.17
N ALA A 88 -42.75 21.54 -28.91
CA ALA A 88 -42.27 22.70 -28.16
C ALA A 88 -41.50 22.23 -26.93
N GLU A 89 -40.44 22.95 -26.59
CA GLU A 89 -39.68 22.71 -25.37
C GLU A 89 -40.38 23.35 -24.17
N ILE A 90 -40.33 22.67 -23.02
CA ILE A 90 -40.73 23.20 -21.72
C ILE A 90 -39.46 23.78 -21.07
N GLU A 91 -39.44 25.09 -20.81
CA GLU A 91 -38.27 25.80 -20.26
C GLU A 91 -38.03 25.51 -18.77
N GLN A 92 -39.05 25.01 -18.06
CA GLN A 92 -38.94 24.67 -16.65
C GLN A 92 -38.57 23.20 -16.47
N ASP A 93 -37.52 22.93 -15.69
CA ASP A 93 -37.09 21.58 -15.36
C ASP A 93 -38.11 20.92 -14.42
N ILE A 94 -38.76 19.86 -14.90
CA ILE A 94 -39.72 19.10 -14.10
C ILE A 94 -38.99 17.89 -13.52
N SER A 95 -38.86 17.85 -12.20
CA SER A 95 -38.30 16.70 -11.50
C SER A 95 -39.24 15.50 -11.63
N ASP A 96 -38.72 14.38 -12.09
CA ASP A 96 -39.49 13.14 -12.22
C ASP A 96 -39.84 12.59 -10.82
N PRO A 97 -41.12 12.26 -10.52
CA PRO A 97 -41.55 11.84 -9.19
C PRO A 97 -40.87 10.57 -8.64
N GLU A 98 -40.37 9.68 -9.50
CA GLU A 98 -39.73 8.42 -9.05
C GLU A 98 -38.21 8.57 -8.90
N THR A 99 -37.55 9.28 -9.82
CA THR A 99 -36.08 9.39 -9.85
C THR A 99 -35.56 10.64 -9.15
N GLY A 100 -36.40 11.66 -8.95
CA GLY A 100 -36.01 12.95 -8.38
C GLY A 100 -35.08 13.79 -9.27
N SER A 101 -34.66 13.26 -10.43
CA SER A 101 -33.79 13.96 -11.38
C SER A 101 -34.57 15.00 -12.19
N PRO A 102 -33.96 16.16 -12.53
CA PRO A 102 -34.56 17.11 -13.45
C PRO A 102 -34.66 16.47 -14.85
N SER A 103 -35.89 16.37 -15.37
CA SER A 103 -36.17 15.84 -16.70
C SER A 103 -36.59 16.98 -17.64
N HIS A 104 -35.89 17.12 -18.76
CA HIS A 104 -36.27 18.06 -19.82
C HIS A 104 -37.33 17.42 -20.69
N LYS A 105 -38.53 18.02 -20.74
CA LYS A 105 -39.66 17.46 -21.46
C LYS A 105 -40.07 18.35 -22.63
N HIS A 106 -40.57 17.73 -23.71
CA HIS A 106 -41.11 18.41 -24.89
C HIS A 106 -42.62 18.15 -24.98
N VAL A 107 -43.40 19.22 -25.14
CA VAL A 107 -44.81 19.15 -25.53
C VAL A 107 -44.86 18.75 -27.00
N PHE A 108 -45.70 17.77 -27.34
CA PHE A 108 -45.98 17.41 -28.73
C PHE A 108 -47.46 17.56 -29.07
N ILE A 109 -47.72 17.87 -30.34
CA ILE A 109 -49.05 17.84 -30.94
C ILE A 109 -49.01 17.07 -32.27
N ILE A 110 -49.94 16.12 -32.43
CA ILE A 110 -50.06 15.27 -33.62
C ILE A 110 -51.43 15.47 -34.25
N PHE A 111 -51.46 15.93 -35.50
CA PHE A 111 -52.67 16.04 -36.31
C PHE A 111 -52.84 14.82 -37.22
N TYR A 112 -54.06 14.28 -37.26
CA TYR A 112 -54.43 13.11 -38.06
C TYR A 112 -55.88 13.20 -38.56
N LYS A 113 -56.19 12.44 -39.63
CA LYS A 113 -57.51 12.46 -40.29
C LYS A 113 -58.35 11.20 -40.06
N SER A 114 -57.72 10.05 -39.77
CA SER A 114 -58.40 8.75 -39.68
C SER A 114 -58.36 8.15 -38.27
N THR A 115 -59.46 7.55 -37.84
CA THR A 115 -59.58 6.77 -36.59
C THR A 115 -58.62 5.57 -36.54
N SER A 116 -58.26 5.01 -37.70
CA SER A 116 -57.26 3.93 -37.80
C SER A 116 -55.85 4.39 -37.46
N ILE A 117 -55.54 5.67 -37.69
CA ILE A 117 -54.25 6.29 -37.34
C ILE A 117 -54.24 6.66 -35.85
N GLU A 118 -55.36 7.15 -35.32
CA GLU A 118 -55.52 7.48 -33.91
C GLU A 118 -55.14 6.30 -32.99
N THR A 119 -55.68 5.11 -33.27
CA THR A 119 -55.39 3.91 -32.48
C THR A 119 -53.92 3.51 -32.52
N LYS A 120 -53.22 3.74 -33.65
CA LYS A 120 -51.78 3.50 -33.78
C LYS A 120 -50.96 4.53 -33.01
N VAL A 121 -51.30 5.81 -33.13
CA VAL A 121 -50.60 6.90 -32.43
C VAL A 121 -50.75 6.76 -30.92
N LYS A 122 -51.96 6.42 -30.43
CA LYS A 122 -52.18 6.15 -28.99
C LYS A 122 -51.27 5.04 -28.47
N LYS A 123 -51.17 3.91 -29.17
CA LYS A 123 -50.26 2.81 -28.81
C LYS A 123 -48.79 3.22 -28.82
N ILE A 124 -48.38 4.09 -29.74
CA ILE A 124 -47.01 4.64 -29.77
C ILE A 124 -46.78 5.54 -28.55
N CYS A 125 -47.72 6.42 -28.20
CA CYS A 125 -47.62 7.23 -26.97
C CYS A 125 -47.48 6.34 -25.72
N ASP A 126 -48.27 5.26 -25.62
CA ASP A 126 -48.19 4.33 -24.49
C ASP A 126 -46.83 3.59 -24.44
N ALA A 127 -46.24 3.25 -25.60
CA ALA A 127 -44.95 2.57 -25.68
C ALA A 127 -43.74 3.44 -25.28
N PHE A 128 -43.86 4.76 -25.42
CA PHE A 128 -42.84 5.74 -25.04
C PHE A 128 -43.13 6.40 -23.68
N SER A 129 -44.09 5.86 -22.91
CA SER A 129 -44.54 6.42 -21.62
C SER A 129 -44.89 7.91 -21.69
N ALA A 130 -45.46 8.35 -22.82
CA ALA A 130 -45.82 9.75 -23.03
C ALA A 130 -47.15 10.08 -22.33
N HIS A 131 -47.16 11.13 -21.49
CA HIS A 131 -48.37 11.61 -20.83
C HIS A 131 -49.27 12.32 -21.84
N ARG A 132 -50.50 11.82 -22.02
CA ARG A 132 -51.47 12.38 -22.97
C ARG A 132 -52.46 13.27 -22.24
N TYR A 133 -52.71 14.46 -22.79
CA TYR A 133 -53.69 15.41 -22.29
C TYR A 133 -54.78 15.63 -23.34
N SER A 134 -56.05 15.48 -22.95
CA SER A 134 -57.19 15.75 -23.82
C SER A 134 -57.55 17.23 -23.79
N ILE A 135 -57.37 17.92 -24.92
CA ILE A 135 -57.76 19.33 -25.07
C ILE A 135 -59.12 19.39 -25.78
N PRO A 136 -60.07 20.22 -25.31
CA PRO A 136 -61.32 20.48 -26.03
C PRO A 136 -61.09 20.97 -27.47
N SER A 137 -62.05 20.74 -28.36
CA SER A 137 -62.01 21.31 -29.72
C SER A 137 -62.07 22.84 -29.66
N MET A 138 -61.09 23.51 -30.30
CA MET A 138 -60.89 24.96 -30.23
C MET A 138 -62.00 25.84 -30.84
N ASP A 139 -63.03 25.25 -31.47
CA ASP A 139 -64.25 25.99 -31.85
C ASP A 139 -64.86 26.70 -30.62
N ASP A 140 -64.63 26.17 -29.42
CA ASP A 140 -65.00 26.73 -28.14
C ASP A 140 -63.78 27.34 -27.40
N LEU A 141 -63.26 28.46 -27.91
CA LEU A 141 -62.15 29.22 -27.31
C LEU A 141 -62.38 29.55 -25.81
N LYS A 142 -63.64 29.71 -25.43
CA LYS A 142 -64.08 29.91 -24.04
C LYS A 142 -63.82 28.69 -23.15
N SER A 143 -63.99 27.48 -23.67
CA SER A 143 -63.79 26.23 -22.90
C SER A 143 -62.32 25.98 -22.57
N VAL A 144 -61.41 26.36 -23.47
CA VAL A 144 -59.96 26.23 -23.23
C VAL A 144 -59.48 27.28 -22.24
N GLN A 145 -59.98 28.52 -22.33
CA GLN A 145 -59.70 29.56 -21.33
C GLN A 145 -60.22 29.17 -19.95
N ASP A 146 -61.44 28.62 -19.87
CA ASP A 146 -62.01 28.13 -18.61
C ASP A 146 -61.16 26.99 -18.01
N MET A 147 -60.63 26.08 -18.85
CA MET A 147 -59.77 24.98 -18.40
C MET A 147 -58.39 25.45 -17.94
N LEU A 148 -57.82 26.45 -18.62
CA LEU A 148 -56.55 27.08 -18.24
C LEU A 148 -56.66 27.78 -16.89
N GLU A 149 -57.74 28.54 -16.67
CA GLU A 149 -57.96 29.25 -15.42
C GLU A 149 -58.21 28.29 -14.25
N ARG A 150 -59.00 27.22 -14.47
CA ARG A 150 -59.19 26.16 -13.47
C ARG A 150 -57.86 25.49 -13.09
N ASN A 151 -57.06 25.09 -14.08
CA ASN A 151 -55.76 24.45 -13.82
C ASN A 151 -54.80 25.39 -13.09
N ARG A 152 -54.82 26.69 -13.41
CA ARG A 152 -54.02 27.71 -12.73
C ARG A 152 -54.37 27.80 -11.24
N VAL A 153 -55.65 27.94 -10.90
CA VAL A 153 -56.12 28.00 -9.49
C VAL A 153 -55.73 26.72 -8.76
N GLU A 154 -55.96 25.57 -9.38
CA GLU A 154 -55.62 24.27 -8.83
C GLU A 154 -54.12 24.04 -8.63
N LEU A 155 -53.28 24.64 -9.50
CA LEU A 155 -51.83 24.60 -9.41
C LEU A 155 -51.33 25.46 -8.23
N GLU A 156 -51.88 26.66 -8.07
CA GLU A 156 -51.59 27.56 -6.94
C GLU A 156 -51.98 26.92 -5.59
N ASP A 157 -53.15 26.29 -5.52
CA ASP A 157 -53.58 25.54 -4.33
C ASP A 157 -52.65 24.36 -4.02
N SER A 158 -52.28 23.59 -5.05
CA SER A 158 -51.34 22.46 -4.90
C SER A 158 -49.97 22.93 -4.42
N HIS A 159 -49.49 24.07 -4.93
CA HIS A 159 -48.23 24.69 -4.51
C HIS A 159 -48.28 25.11 -3.04
N ARG A 160 -49.38 25.74 -2.62
CA ARG A 160 -49.58 26.17 -1.24
C ARG A 160 -49.57 24.99 -0.27
N VAL A 161 -50.22 23.88 -0.63
CA VAL A 161 -50.22 22.65 0.17
C VAL A 161 -48.82 22.04 0.23
N LEU A 162 -48.09 21.99 -0.90
CA LEU A 162 -46.73 21.47 -0.96
C LEU A 162 -45.79 22.25 -0.03
N MET A 163 -45.82 23.58 -0.10
CA MET A 163 -45.00 24.45 0.76
C MET A 163 -45.31 24.22 2.25
N LYS A 164 -46.60 24.14 2.61
CA LYS A 164 -47.00 23.84 3.98
C LYS A 164 -46.50 22.47 4.47
N ASN A 165 -46.53 21.46 3.61
CA ASN A 165 -46.02 20.12 3.92
C ASN A 165 -44.50 20.11 4.05
N GLN A 166 -43.78 20.82 3.17
CA GLN A 166 -42.33 20.97 3.25
C GLN A 166 -41.90 21.68 4.52
N ASP A 167 -42.59 22.76 4.90
CA ASP A 167 -42.34 23.47 6.17
C ASP A 167 -42.57 22.57 7.38
N THR A 168 -43.66 21.79 7.35
CA THR A 168 -43.97 20.84 8.43
C THR A 168 -42.89 19.76 8.53
N ARG A 169 -42.46 19.20 7.40
CA ARG A 169 -41.37 18.23 7.32
C ARG A 169 -40.06 18.83 7.83
N PHE A 170 -39.72 20.05 7.41
CA PHE A 170 -38.49 20.72 7.84
C PHE A 170 -38.47 20.96 9.36
N ARG A 171 -39.58 21.42 9.93
CA ARG A 171 -39.72 21.57 11.39
C ARG A 171 -39.59 20.23 12.12
N MET A 172 -40.20 19.17 11.60
CA MET A 172 -40.02 17.82 12.18
C MET A 172 -38.57 17.36 12.11
N CYS A 173 -37.89 17.54 10.97
CA CYS A 173 -36.48 17.22 10.82
C CYS A 173 -35.60 18.02 11.80
N GLN A 174 -35.90 19.30 12.01
CA GLN A 174 -35.16 20.16 12.94
C GLN A 174 -35.37 19.75 14.41
N MET A 175 -36.58 19.32 14.77
CA MET A 175 -36.82 18.75 16.10
C MET A 175 -36.08 17.41 16.28
N LEU A 176 -36.09 16.55 15.25
CA LEU A 176 -35.46 15.25 15.29
C LEU A 176 -33.93 15.35 15.30
N SER A 177 -33.34 16.32 14.58
CA SER A 177 -31.89 16.48 14.47
C SER A 177 -31.21 16.73 15.81
N GLY A 178 -31.91 17.36 16.76
CA GLY A 178 -31.35 17.60 18.10
C GLY A 178 -31.27 16.36 18.99
N SER A 179 -32.05 15.31 18.72
CA SER A 179 -32.17 14.11 19.57
C SER A 179 -31.70 12.82 18.91
N ILE A 180 -31.56 12.81 17.58
CA ILE A 180 -31.21 11.62 16.81
C ILE A 180 -29.85 11.03 17.19
N GLU A 181 -28.84 11.87 17.50
CA GLU A 181 -27.51 11.39 17.91
C GLU A 181 -27.57 10.68 19.25
N GLU A 182 -28.29 11.24 20.23
CA GLU A 182 -28.47 10.63 21.55
C GLU A 182 -29.21 9.29 21.44
N TRP A 183 -30.28 9.24 20.63
CA TRP A 183 -31.04 8.01 20.40
C TRP A 183 -30.20 6.96 19.70
N LYS A 184 -29.41 7.36 18.69
CA LYS A 184 -28.49 6.45 18.00
C LYS A 184 -27.47 5.86 18.98
N TRP A 185 -26.85 6.68 19.83
CA TRP A 185 -25.90 6.19 20.84
C TRP A 185 -26.53 5.20 21.82
N LYS A 186 -27.76 5.47 22.29
CA LYS A 186 -28.51 4.54 23.15
C LYS A 186 -28.78 3.21 22.45
N VAL A 187 -29.29 3.25 21.22
CA VAL A 187 -29.61 2.04 20.45
C VAL A 187 -28.36 1.22 20.13
N VAL A 188 -27.26 1.86 19.73
CA VAL A 188 -25.99 1.18 19.44
C VAL A 188 -25.43 0.54 20.72
N LYS A 189 -25.46 1.26 21.85
CA LYS A 189 -25.04 0.73 23.14
C LYS A 189 -25.86 -0.50 23.53
N GLU A 190 -27.18 -0.40 23.47
CA GLU A 190 -28.09 -1.48 23.84
C GLU A 190 -27.91 -2.70 22.93
N LYS A 191 -27.83 -2.49 21.62
CA LYS A 191 -27.55 -3.55 20.63
C LYS A 191 -26.24 -4.28 20.95
N SER A 192 -25.19 -3.55 21.33
CA SER A 192 -23.89 -4.15 21.64
C SER A 192 -23.91 -5.01 22.91
N VAL A 193 -24.73 -4.63 23.91
CA VAL A 193 -24.96 -5.43 25.11
C VAL A 193 -25.70 -6.72 24.76
N TYR A 194 -26.81 -6.64 24.02
CA TYR A 194 -27.54 -7.83 23.58
C TYR A 194 -26.71 -8.76 22.71
N HIS A 195 -25.90 -8.21 21.80
CA HIS A 195 -24.98 -9.01 21.00
C HIS A 195 -23.95 -9.76 21.86
N SER A 196 -23.43 -9.10 22.91
CA SER A 196 -22.50 -9.73 23.85
C SER A 196 -23.16 -10.82 24.69
N LEU A 197 -24.38 -10.58 25.17
CA LEU A 197 -25.17 -11.57 25.91
C LEU A 197 -25.52 -12.80 25.06
N ASN A 198 -25.74 -12.62 23.75
CA ASN A 198 -26.03 -13.72 22.82
C ASN A 198 -24.82 -14.66 22.61
N MET A 199 -23.60 -14.23 22.96
CA MET A 199 -22.43 -15.11 22.95
C MET A 199 -22.33 -15.99 24.20
N PHE A 200 -23.13 -15.72 25.24
CA PHE A 200 -23.11 -16.48 26.49
C PHE A 200 -24.03 -17.70 26.38
N LYS A 201 -23.65 -18.79 27.04
CA LYS A 201 -24.47 -20.01 27.11
C LYS A 201 -25.42 -19.92 28.30
N SER A 202 -26.70 -20.21 28.09
CA SER A 202 -27.65 -20.33 29.19
C SER A 202 -27.48 -21.66 29.91
N ASP A 203 -27.37 -21.61 31.23
CA ASP A 203 -27.41 -22.78 32.09
C ASP A 203 -28.85 -23.11 32.50
N VAL A 204 -29.09 -24.37 32.90
CA VAL A 204 -30.42 -24.88 33.30
C VAL A 204 -30.94 -24.17 34.56
N SER A 205 -30.03 -23.58 35.35
CA SER A 205 -30.30 -22.74 36.52
C SER A 205 -30.85 -21.34 36.19
N GLY A 206 -30.92 -20.96 34.91
CA GLY A 206 -31.26 -19.60 34.50
C GLY A 206 -30.10 -18.61 34.59
N MET A 207 -28.88 -19.08 34.89
CA MET A 207 -27.66 -18.28 34.86
C MET A 207 -27.07 -18.24 33.44
N LEU A 208 -26.48 -17.10 33.05
CA LEU A 208 -25.70 -17.01 31.83
C LEU A 208 -24.22 -17.24 32.13
N ARG A 209 -23.59 -18.20 31.44
CA ARG A 209 -22.16 -18.45 31.52
C ARG A 209 -21.47 -17.90 30.27
N GLY A 210 -20.61 -16.92 30.48
CA GLY A 210 -19.72 -16.36 29.47
C GLY A 210 -18.27 -16.69 29.80
N GLU A 211 -17.49 -17.00 28.77
CA GLU A 211 -16.04 -17.16 28.86
C GLU A 211 -15.41 -16.04 28.03
N GLY A 212 -14.35 -15.41 28.55
CA GLY A 212 -13.76 -14.25 27.93
C GLY A 212 -12.32 -14.02 28.39
N TRP A 213 -11.57 -13.36 27.52
CA TRP A 213 -10.17 -13.01 27.80
C TRP A 213 -10.09 -11.68 28.53
N ILE A 214 -9.28 -11.64 29.59
CA ILE A 214 -8.99 -10.44 30.35
C ILE A 214 -7.48 -10.30 30.52
N ILE A 215 -6.98 -9.07 30.48
CA ILE A 215 -5.59 -8.77 30.80
C ILE A 215 -5.38 -9.08 32.28
N ALA A 216 -4.34 -9.86 32.61
CA ALA A 216 -4.11 -10.34 33.98
C ALA A 216 -4.03 -9.20 35.02
N GLU A 217 -3.48 -8.05 34.64
CA GLU A 217 -3.38 -6.86 35.48
C GLU A 217 -4.75 -6.23 35.82
N GLN A 218 -5.73 -6.37 34.92
CA GLN A 218 -7.08 -5.77 35.06
C GLN A 218 -8.07 -6.69 35.78
N LEU A 219 -7.68 -7.91 36.15
CA LEU A 219 -8.55 -8.87 36.83
C LEU A 219 -9.11 -8.32 38.15
N GLY A 220 -8.28 -7.57 38.91
CA GLY A 220 -8.70 -6.94 40.16
C GLY A 220 -9.81 -5.91 39.95
N ALA A 221 -9.61 -5.00 38.99
CA ALA A 221 -10.58 -3.95 38.66
C ALA A 221 -11.89 -4.52 38.11
N ALA A 222 -11.83 -5.58 37.30
CA ALA A 222 -13.02 -6.26 36.80
C ALA A 222 -13.83 -6.92 37.92
N ARG A 223 -13.16 -7.58 38.88
CA ARG A 223 -13.83 -8.18 40.05
C ARG A 223 -14.53 -7.11 40.89
N GLU A 224 -13.86 -5.99 41.14
CA GLU A 224 -14.44 -4.87 41.88
C GLU A 224 -15.66 -4.27 41.16
N ALA A 225 -15.58 -4.06 39.85
CA ALA A 225 -16.71 -3.53 39.06
C ALA A 225 -17.94 -4.46 39.11
N VAL A 226 -17.72 -5.78 39.06
CA VAL A 226 -18.79 -6.78 39.19
C VAL A 226 -19.40 -6.75 40.60
N GLU A 227 -18.58 -6.62 41.65
CA GLU A 227 -19.05 -6.56 43.03
C GLU A 227 -19.86 -5.30 43.32
N VAL A 228 -19.41 -4.13 42.82
CA VAL A 228 -20.15 -2.86 42.94
C VAL A 228 -21.49 -2.93 42.22
N THR A 229 -21.51 -3.48 41.00
CA THR A 229 -22.75 -3.63 40.21
C THR A 229 -23.71 -4.59 40.92
N HIS A 230 -23.19 -5.69 41.47
CA HIS A 230 -23.99 -6.62 42.26
C HIS A 230 -24.58 -5.98 43.50
N LYS A 231 -23.83 -5.17 44.25
CA LYS A 231 -24.38 -4.45 45.42
C LYS A 231 -25.49 -3.46 45.04
N SER A 232 -25.43 -2.86 43.85
CA SER A 232 -26.47 -1.94 43.37
C SER A 232 -27.72 -2.64 42.83
N SER A 233 -27.58 -3.92 42.47
CA SER A 233 -28.66 -4.75 41.94
C SER A 233 -29.10 -5.67 43.07
N ASP A 234 -30.26 -5.47 43.71
CA ASP A 234 -30.79 -6.33 44.80
C ASP A 234 -31.11 -7.79 44.35
N ALA A 235 -30.19 -8.44 43.63
CA ALA A 235 -30.28 -9.79 43.12
C ALA A 235 -29.72 -10.76 44.17
N SER A 236 -30.49 -11.81 44.47
CA SER A 236 -30.13 -12.82 45.47
C SER A 236 -28.99 -13.77 45.03
N MET A 237 -28.65 -13.82 43.75
CA MET A 237 -27.62 -14.71 43.21
C MET A 237 -26.28 -13.98 42.97
N PRO A 238 -25.15 -14.53 43.46
CA PRO A 238 -23.85 -13.89 43.34
C PRO A 238 -23.35 -13.91 41.89
N SER A 239 -22.89 -12.76 41.39
CA SER A 239 -22.08 -12.69 40.17
C SER A 239 -20.64 -13.09 40.49
N LEU A 240 -20.20 -14.25 40.00
CA LEU A 240 -18.86 -14.78 40.26
C LEU A 240 -17.96 -14.63 39.04
N LEU A 241 -16.80 -13.98 39.23
CA LEU A 241 -15.70 -13.98 38.26
C LEU A 241 -14.59 -14.91 38.75
N GLN A 242 -14.40 -16.04 38.06
CA GLN A 242 -13.40 -17.06 38.38
C GLN A 242 -12.43 -17.26 37.21
N VAL A 243 -11.16 -17.51 37.52
CA VAL A 243 -10.14 -17.89 36.54
C VAL A 243 -10.34 -19.35 36.15
N MET A 244 -10.43 -19.63 34.85
CA MET A 244 -10.59 -20.99 34.34
C MET A 244 -9.29 -21.80 34.55
N PRO A 245 -9.36 -23.08 34.97
CA PRO A 245 -8.19 -23.95 35.02
C PRO A 245 -7.66 -24.25 33.61
N GLN A 246 -6.35 -24.51 33.48
CA GLN A 246 -5.71 -24.91 32.22
C GLN A 246 -6.18 -26.33 31.80
N PRO A 247 -6.20 -26.67 30.50
CA PRO A 247 -5.68 -25.93 29.34
C PRO A 247 -6.68 -24.93 28.75
N TRP A 248 -6.17 -23.77 28.31
CA TRP A 248 -6.96 -22.74 27.62
C TRP A 248 -6.76 -22.83 26.10
N PRO A 249 -7.73 -22.41 25.28
CA PRO A 249 -7.50 -22.18 23.85
C PRO A 249 -6.45 -21.08 23.63
N GLN A 250 -5.92 -20.92 22.40
CA GLN A 250 -4.88 -19.93 22.12
C GLN A 250 -5.34 -18.51 22.55
N PRO A 251 -4.64 -17.88 23.52
CA PRO A 251 -5.02 -16.58 24.01
C PRO A 251 -4.71 -15.47 23.00
N PRO A 252 -5.52 -14.40 22.95
CA PRO A 252 -5.25 -13.25 22.11
C PRO A 252 -4.06 -12.43 22.62
N THR A 253 -3.40 -11.72 21.70
CA THR A 253 -2.24 -10.89 22.00
C THR A 253 -2.61 -9.43 22.13
N HIS A 254 -2.17 -8.82 23.23
CA HIS A 254 -2.31 -7.41 23.53
C HIS A 254 -0.94 -6.75 23.64
N PHE A 255 -0.79 -5.55 23.07
CA PHE A 255 0.39 -4.72 23.20
C PHE A 255 -0.01 -3.35 23.74
N ASP A 256 0.68 -2.88 24.77
CA ASP A 256 0.53 -1.52 25.26
C ASP A 256 1.23 -0.56 24.29
N THR A 257 0.45 0.07 23.42
CA THR A 257 0.97 1.03 22.44
C THR A 257 0.83 2.46 22.91
N ASN A 258 1.91 3.23 22.80
CA ASN A 258 1.89 4.69 22.89
C ASN A 258 1.55 5.31 21.53
N GLU A 259 1.27 6.61 21.48
CA GLU A 259 1.01 7.32 20.22
C GLU A 259 2.16 7.18 19.20
N PHE A 260 3.40 7.04 19.68
CA PHE A 260 4.59 6.81 18.84
C PHE A 260 4.62 5.38 18.26
N THR A 261 4.42 4.36 19.10
CA THR A 261 4.57 2.96 18.72
C THR A 261 3.34 2.40 18.01
N TYR A 262 2.17 3.04 18.15
CA TYR A 262 0.92 2.62 17.54
C TYR A 262 1.03 2.47 16.02
N ALA A 263 1.64 3.45 15.33
CA ALA A 263 1.81 3.40 13.88
C ALA A 263 2.65 2.18 13.45
N TYR A 264 3.80 1.96 14.09
CA TYR A 264 4.66 0.81 13.82
C TYR A 264 3.96 -0.53 14.11
N GLN A 265 3.18 -0.60 15.20
CA GLN A 265 2.43 -1.80 15.53
C GLN A 265 1.36 -2.11 14.48
N GLU A 266 0.63 -1.10 13.99
CA GLU A 266 -0.41 -1.35 12.98
C GLU A 266 0.20 -1.83 11.65
N PHE A 267 1.39 -1.36 11.26
CA PHE A 267 2.11 -1.90 10.09
C PHE A 267 2.61 -3.34 10.26
N VAL A 268 2.86 -3.79 11.49
CA VAL A 268 3.16 -5.20 11.75
C VAL A 268 1.86 -6.01 11.70
N ASN A 269 0.80 -5.50 12.32
CA ASN A 269 -0.51 -6.16 12.36
C ASN A 269 -1.11 -6.38 10.95
N THR A 270 -0.80 -5.53 9.97
CA THR A 270 -1.26 -5.71 8.58
C THR A 270 -0.59 -6.89 7.88
N TYR A 271 0.62 -7.29 8.29
CA TYR A 271 1.24 -8.54 7.82
C TYR A 271 0.67 -9.75 8.58
N GLY A 272 0.54 -9.62 9.90
CA GLY A 272 -0.13 -10.62 10.74
C GLY A 272 0.00 -10.28 12.22
N VAL A 273 -0.72 -11.01 13.06
CA VAL A 273 -0.68 -10.79 14.51
C VAL A 273 0.31 -11.77 15.14
N PRO A 274 1.24 -11.31 16.01
CA PRO A 274 2.18 -12.20 16.71
C PRO A 274 1.48 -13.25 17.59
N ARG A 275 2.11 -14.41 17.79
CA ARG A 275 1.65 -15.41 18.77
C ARG A 275 1.73 -14.86 20.18
N TYR A 276 0.95 -15.46 21.07
CA TYR A 276 0.98 -15.12 22.49
C TYR A 276 2.38 -15.29 23.08
N ARG A 277 2.91 -14.20 23.65
CA ARG A 277 4.26 -14.07 24.22
C ARG A 277 5.41 -14.27 23.23
N GLU A 278 5.17 -14.11 21.94
CA GLU A 278 6.25 -14.02 20.93
C GLU A 278 6.93 -12.64 20.96
N ALA A 279 8.21 -12.58 20.56
CA ALA A 279 8.91 -11.30 20.42
C ALA A 279 8.21 -10.38 19.40
N ASN A 280 7.88 -9.16 19.82
CA ASN A 280 7.19 -8.19 18.98
C ASN A 280 8.16 -7.58 17.93
N PRO A 281 7.90 -7.76 16.61
CA PRO A 281 8.69 -7.11 15.57
C PRO A 281 8.63 -5.58 15.60
N ALA A 282 7.54 -5.00 16.09
CA ALA A 282 7.26 -3.56 16.00
C ALA A 282 8.36 -2.71 16.65
N LEU A 283 8.92 -3.17 17.77
CA LEU A 283 9.99 -2.46 18.48
C LEU A 283 11.26 -2.34 17.62
N PHE A 284 11.65 -3.42 16.94
CA PHE A 284 12.81 -3.41 16.04
C PHE A 284 12.53 -2.56 14.80
N THR A 285 11.33 -2.72 14.22
CA THR A 285 10.92 -1.92 13.05
C THR A 285 10.92 -0.42 13.36
N ALA A 286 10.61 0.01 14.58
CA ALA A 286 10.62 1.43 14.96
C ALA A 286 11.99 2.09 14.76
N ALA A 287 13.09 1.34 14.91
CA ALA A 287 14.44 1.82 14.69
C ALA A 287 14.98 1.49 13.29
N THR A 288 14.82 0.25 12.82
CA THR A 288 15.41 -0.20 11.55
C THR A 288 14.67 0.32 10.33
N PHE A 289 13.35 0.52 10.43
CA PHE A 289 12.55 0.96 9.29
C PHE A 289 12.92 2.37 8.82
N PRO A 290 12.94 3.41 9.68
CA PRO A 290 13.38 4.74 9.25
C PRO A 290 14.84 4.76 8.77
N PHE A 291 15.70 3.92 9.35
CA PHE A 291 17.10 3.84 8.97
C PHE A 291 17.28 3.28 7.54
N LEU A 292 16.65 2.15 7.21
CA LEU A 292 16.73 1.58 5.85
C LEU A 292 16.09 2.49 4.80
N PHE A 293 14.97 3.13 5.16
CA PHE A 293 14.38 4.17 4.32
C PHE A 293 15.38 5.31 4.07
N GLY A 294 16.06 5.79 5.12
CA GLY A 294 17.08 6.83 5.01
C GLY A 294 18.24 6.43 4.10
N VAL A 295 18.68 5.18 4.13
CA VAL A 295 19.74 4.65 3.23
C VAL A 295 19.29 4.64 1.76
N MET A 296 18.02 4.34 1.48
CA MET A 296 17.45 4.40 0.12
C MET A 296 17.30 5.83 -0.37
N TYR A 297 16.73 6.71 0.45
CA TYR A 297 16.37 8.06 0.05
C TYR A 297 17.52 9.07 0.14
N GLY A 298 18.52 8.80 0.99
CA GLY A 298 19.59 9.67 1.47
C GLY A 298 19.91 10.92 0.65
N ASP A 299 19.20 12.00 0.93
CA ASP A 299 19.45 13.37 0.47
C ASP A 299 19.13 14.32 1.63
N ILE A 300 20.04 15.26 1.92
CA ILE A 300 19.89 16.24 3.01
C ILE A 300 18.72 17.18 2.72
N GLY A 301 18.59 17.64 1.47
CA GLY A 301 17.56 18.58 1.04
C GLY A 301 16.18 17.95 1.13
N HIS A 302 15.96 16.86 0.39
CA HIS A 302 14.67 16.18 0.40
C HIS A 302 14.30 15.59 1.78
N GLY A 303 15.29 15.03 2.50
CA GLY A 303 15.09 14.52 3.86
C GLY A 303 14.64 15.63 4.82
N SER A 304 15.19 16.84 4.69
CA SER A 304 14.77 17.99 5.50
C SER A 304 13.34 18.43 5.18
N CYS A 305 12.93 18.41 3.90
CA CYS A 305 11.56 18.68 3.49
C CYS A 305 10.58 17.64 4.09
N LEU A 306 10.94 16.35 4.06
CA LEU A 306 10.14 15.28 4.64
C LEU A 306 10.03 15.41 6.17
N ALA A 307 11.14 15.72 6.84
CA ALA A 307 11.16 15.96 8.29
C ALA A 307 10.31 17.19 8.68
N ALA A 308 10.39 18.27 7.90
CA ALA A 308 9.56 19.47 8.10
C ALA A 308 8.07 19.17 7.86
N GLY A 309 7.73 18.38 6.83
CA GLY A 309 6.36 17.93 6.57
C GLY A 309 5.80 17.06 7.70
N GLY A 310 6.60 16.12 8.22
CA GLY A 310 6.24 15.33 9.39
C GLY A 310 6.05 16.17 10.65
N LEU A 311 6.95 17.14 10.91
CA LEU A 311 6.83 18.06 12.03
C LEU A 311 5.59 18.97 11.90
N TYR A 312 5.27 19.42 10.69
CA TYR A 312 4.05 20.18 10.41
C TYR A 312 2.79 19.38 10.73
N LEU A 313 2.75 18.09 10.39
CA LEU A 313 1.65 17.20 10.75
C LEU A 313 1.54 17.00 12.27
N MET A 314 2.66 16.96 12.99
CA MET A 314 2.66 16.91 14.46
C MET A 314 2.10 18.20 15.09
N MET A 315 2.45 19.36 14.55
CA MET A 315 1.99 20.66 15.06
C MET A 315 0.51 20.93 14.74
N THR A 316 0.02 20.45 13.59
CA THR A 316 -1.36 20.68 13.13
C THR A 316 -2.34 19.62 13.65
N TYR A 317 -1.83 18.57 14.30
CA TYR A 317 -2.64 17.46 14.78
C TYR A 317 -3.70 17.94 15.78
N ASP A 318 -4.96 17.79 15.39
CA ASP A 318 -6.12 18.09 16.20
C ASP A 318 -6.92 16.79 16.38
N ARG A 319 -7.08 16.36 17.63
CA ARG A 319 -7.69 15.05 17.96
C ARG A 319 -9.17 15.00 17.61
N ASP A 320 -9.83 16.16 17.54
CA ASP A 320 -11.28 16.25 17.38
C ASP A 320 -11.71 16.50 15.92
N LYS A 321 -10.75 16.72 14.99
CA LYS A 321 -11.04 16.89 13.56
C LYS A 321 -11.10 15.55 12.84
N ARG A 322 -12.18 15.37 12.09
CA ARG A 322 -12.37 14.22 11.21
C ARG A 322 -11.74 14.52 9.86
N TYR A 323 -10.70 13.77 9.52
CA TYR A 323 -9.99 13.89 8.25
C TYR A 323 -10.48 12.85 7.25
N ASP A 324 -10.30 13.12 5.96
CA ASP A 324 -10.50 12.16 4.88
C ASP A 324 -9.59 10.94 5.06
N GLU A 325 -9.96 9.76 4.53
CA GLU A 325 -9.29 8.48 4.86
C GLU A 325 -7.77 8.52 4.61
N MET A 326 -7.35 9.09 3.47
CA MET A 326 -5.93 9.22 3.11
C MET A 326 -5.18 10.14 4.08
N VAL A 327 -5.81 11.26 4.45
CA VAL A 327 -5.23 12.26 5.36
C VAL A 327 -5.20 11.70 6.79
N GLY A 328 -6.23 10.95 7.19
CA GLY A 328 -6.29 10.23 8.47
C GLY A 328 -5.16 9.20 8.60
N GLY A 329 -4.90 8.42 7.55
CA GLY A 329 -3.76 7.49 7.52
C GLY A 329 -2.42 8.22 7.68
N LEU A 330 -2.25 9.37 7.02
CA LEU A 330 -1.04 10.19 7.15
C LEU A 330 -0.85 10.74 8.57
N PHE A 331 -1.93 11.17 9.24
CA PHE A 331 -1.89 11.65 10.63
C PHE A 331 -1.58 10.54 11.64
N GLN A 332 -2.01 9.29 11.38
CA GLN A 332 -1.62 8.14 12.19
C GLN A 332 -0.11 7.88 12.07
N ALA A 333 0.47 8.04 10.88
CA ALA A 333 1.88 7.82 10.58
C ALA A 333 2.83 9.01 10.94
N ARG A 334 2.36 10.07 11.60
CA ARG A 334 3.11 11.32 11.82
C ARG A 334 4.52 11.13 12.39
N TYR A 335 4.68 10.31 13.42
CA TYR A 335 5.97 10.05 14.06
C TYR A 335 6.94 9.31 13.16
N MET A 336 6.42 8.40 12.36
CA MET A 336 7.22 7.62 11.42
C MET A 336 7.75 8.50 10.29
N ILE A 337 6.94 9.41 9.73
CA ILE A 337 7.35 10.33 8.67
C ILE A 337 8.48 11.24 9.15
N THR A 338 8.36 11.81 10.35
CA THR A 338 9.43 12.63 10.92
C THR A 338 10.71 11.82 11.15
N ALA A 339 10.61 10.60 11.69
CA ALA A 339 11.77 9.73 11.89
C ALA A 339 12.45 9.36 10.57
N MET A 340 11.67 9.08 9.52
CA MET A 340 12.17 8.82 8.16
C MET A 340 12.91 10.03 7.58
N GLY A 341 12.35 11.25 7.74
CA GLY A 341 13.01 12.48 7.34
C GLY A 341 14.33 12.72 8.08
N CYS A 342 14.34 12.55 9.41
CA CYS A 342 15.56 12.70 10.22
C CYS A 342 16.65 11.70 9.82
N MET A 343 16.30 10.43 9.60
CA MET A 343 17.24 9.41 9.13
C MET A 343 17.66 9.64 7.67
N GLY A 344 16.79 10.19 6.83
CA GLY A 344 17.12 10.63 5.46
C GLY A 344 18.17 11.74 5.46
N VAL A 345 18.06 12.72 6.36
CA VAL A 345 19.09 13.77 6.54
C VAL A 345 20.40 13.16 7.03
N TYR A 346 20.35 12.24 7.99
CA TYR A 346 21.54 11.55 8.49
C TYR A 346 22.28 10.79 7.37
N SER A 347 21.56 9.98 6.59
CA SER A 347 22.14 9.26 5.45
C SER A 347 22.60 10.20 4.34
N GLY A 348 21.88 11.31 4.11
CA GLY A 348 22.29 12.36 3.18
C GLY A 348 23.60 13.03 3.59
N LEU A 349 23.83 13.25 4.89
CA LEU A 349 25.11 13.76 5.42
C LEU A 349 26.25 12.76 5.22
N ILE A 350 25.98 11.46 5.39
CA ILE A 350 26.96 10.41 5.09
C ILE A 350 27.28 10.40 3.60
N TYR A 351 26.27 10.50 2.74
CA TYR A 351 26.49 10.53 1.30
C TYR A 351 27.05 11.87 0.80
N ASN A 352 26.94 12.92 1.61
CA ASN A 352 27.29 14.28 1.24
C ASN A 352 26.51 14.78 0.01
N ASP A 353 25.21 14.45 -0.07
CA ASP A 353 24.30 14.84 -1.15
C ASP A 353 23.26 15.86 -0.64
N PHE A 354 23.26 17.08 -1.18
CA PHE A 354 22.23 18.11 -0.95
C PHE A 354 21.62 18.56 -2.28
N PHE A 355 20.41 18.10 -2.59
CA PHE A 355 19.77 18.33 -3.91
C PHE A 355 20.71 18.00 -5.08
N SER A 356 21.37 16.84 -5.02
CA SER A 356 22.41 16.38 -5.96
C SER A 356 23.73 17.19 -5.99
N LEU A 357 23.95 18.11 -5.05
CA LEU A 357 25.21 18.85 -4.92
C LEU A 357 26.00 18.38 -3.69
N GLY A 358 27.31 18.26 -3.86
CA GLY A 358 28.23 18.00 -2.75
C GLY A 358 28.45 19.24 -1.87
N LEU A 359 28.31 19.11 -0.54
CA LEU A 359 28.60 20.20 0.39
C LEU A 359 30.06 20.16 0.82
N ASN A 360 30.79 21.27 0.64
CA ASN A 360 32.16 21.41 1.12
C ASN A 360 32.21 21.82 2.60
N LEU A 361 31.79 20.92 3.51
CA LEU A 361 31.73 21.16 4.96
C LEU A 361 33.11 21.24 5.62
N PHE A 362 34.02 20.36 5.23
CA PHE A 362 35.43 20.33 5.65
C PHE A 362 36.33 20.53 4.44
N THR A 363 37.50 21.16 4.62
CA THR A 363 38.50 21.32 3.56
C THR A 363 38.80 19.96 2.93
N SER A 364 38.49 19.82 1.64
CA SER A 364 38.78 18.60 0.87
C SER A 364 40.28 18.31 0.92
N ARG A 365 40.61 17.07 1.25
CA ARG A 365 41.98 16.56 1.28
C ARG A 365 42.01 15.34 0.39
N CYS A 366 42.28 15.50 -0.91
CA CYS A 366 42.35 14.38 -1.85
C CYS A 366 43.39 13.31 -1.47
N THR A 367 44.31 13.65 -0.56
CA THR A 367 45.39 12.79 -0.06
C THR A 367 45.13 12.21 1.33
N ALA A 368 44.05 12.59 2.02
CA ALA A 368 43.76 12.16 3.39
C ALA A 368 42.28 11.78 3.58
N ILE A 369 42.00 11.04 4.65
CA ILE A 369 40.64 10.57 4.96
C ILE A 369 39.74 11.77 5.28
N TYR A 370 38.58 11.85 4.62
CA TYR A 370 37.57 12.87 4.91
C TYR A 370 36.94 12.60 6.29
N PRO A 371 36.85 13.59 7.20
CA PRO A 371 36.41 13.34 8.57
C PRO A 371 34.97 12.83 8.72
N MET A 372 34.06 13.18 7.82
CA MET A 372 32.64 12.82 7.95
C MET A 372 31.97 12.71 6.58
N GLY A 373 31.46 11.53 6.23
CA GLY A 373 30.78 11.30 4.96
C GLY A 373 31.74 11.14 3.78
N MET A 374 31.24 11.41 2.56
CA MET A 374 32.02 11.27 1.33
C MET A 374 32.67 12.59 0.91
N ASP A 375 33.89 12.53 0.35
CA ASP A 375 34.62 13.72 -0.08
C ASP A 375 33.83 14.44 -1.21
N PRO A 376 33.53 15.74 -1.07
CA PRO A 376 32.83 16.51 -2.10
C PRO A 376 33.54 16.51 -3.46
N ALA A 377 34.86 16.28 -3.49
CA ALA A 377 35.62 16.21 -4.74
C ALA A 377 35.11 15.14 -5.70
N TRP A 378 34.49 14.07 -5.19
CA TRP A 378 33.93 13.00 -6.03
C TRP A 378 32.79 13.47 -6.93
N HIS A 379 31.98 14.44 -6.50
CA HIS A 379 30.86 14.99 -7.29
C HIS A 379 31.30 15.77 -8.54
N VAL A 380 32.55 16.24 -8.57
CA VAL A 380 33.11 16.96 -9.73
C VAL A 380 33.86 15.99 -10.66
N SER A 381 34.21 14.82 -10.17
CA SER A 381 35.02 13.86 -10.91
C SER A 381 34.21 13.13 -12.00
N SER A 382 34.85 12.81 -13.13
CA SER A 382 34.23 12.01 -14.19
C SER A 382 33.90 10.57 -13.77
N ASN A 383 34.54 10.08 -12.70
CA ASN A 383 34.47 8.69 -12.25
C ASN A 383 33.56 8.50 -11.02
N GLU A 384 32.73 9.50 -10.70
CA GLU A 384 31.79 9.50 -9.57
C GLU A 384 30.91 8.24 -9.53
N LEU A 385 30.31 7.88 -10.67
CA LEU A 385 29.39 6.75 -10.76
C LEU A 385 30.07 5.42 -10.45
N LEU A 386 31.33 5.24 -10.87
CA LEU A 386 32.07 4.00 -10.61
C LEU A 386 32.34 3.82 -9.11
N PHE A 387 32.71 4.90 -8.42
CA PHE A 387 32.95 4.89 -6.99
C PHE A 387 31.67 4.67 -6.18
N PHE A 388 30.63 5.48 -6.40
CA PHE A 388 29.39 5.37 -5.63
C PHE A 388 28.63 4.08 -5.89
N ASN A 389 28.69 3.54 -7.11
CA ASN A 389 28.12 2.24 -7.41
C ASN A 389 28.77 1.13 -6.54
N SER A 390 30.10 1.06 -6.55
CA SER A 390 30.85 0.08 -5.75
C SER A 390 30.61 0.23 -4.25
N PHE A 391 30.58 1.47 -3.75
CA PHE A 391 30.34 1.76 -2.33
C PHE A 391 28.93 1.39 -1.89
N LYS A 392 27.89 1.93 -2.55
CA LYS A 392 26.49 1.71 -2.18
C LYS A 392 26.08 0.25 -2.31
N MET A 393 26.56 -0.46 -3.34
CA MET A 393 26.32 -1.90 -3.49
C MET A 393 26.87 -2.68 -2.28
N LYS A 394 28.13 -2.45 -1.87
CA LYS A 394 28.73 -3.13 -0.71
C LYS A 394 28.03 -2.76 0.60
N LEU A 395 27.67 -1.50 0.79
CA LEU A 395 26.91 -1.04 1.95
C LEU A 395 25.57 -1.76 2.07
N SER A 396 24.83 -1.92 0.95
CA SER A 396 23.54 -2.62 0.94
C SER A 396 23.65 -4.07 1.40
N VAL A 397 24.71 -4.77 0.99
CA VAL A 397 24.97 -6.16 1.36
C VAL A 397 25.31 -6.27 2.85
N ILE A 398 26.13 -5.36 3.39
CA ILE A 398 26.49 -5.34 4.82
C ILE A 398 25.24 -5.12 5.68
N LEU A 399 24.43 -4.12 5.35
CA LEU A 399 23.20 -3.81 6.09
C LEU A 399 22.18 -4.94 6.00
N GLY A 400 22.04 -5.55 4.82
CA GLY A 400 21.14 -6.68 4.63
C GLY A 400 21.51 -7.88 5.50
N ILE A 401 22.78 -8.29 5.47
CA ILE A 401 23.25 -9.43 6.27
C ILE A 401 23.15 -9.14 7.77
N ALA A 402 23.45 -7.92 8.21
CA ALA A 402 23.29 -7.52 9.60
C ALA A 402 21.82 -7.61 10.07
N GLN A 403 20.87 -7.08 9.27
CA GLN A 403 19.45 -7.14 9.59
C GLN A 403 18.92 -8.59 9.59
N MET A 404 19.30 -9.39 8.60
CA MET A 404 18.90 -10.79 8.52
C MET A 404 19.45 -11.62 9.69
N PHE A 405 20.71 -11.38 10.08
CA PHE A 405 21.33 -12.04 11.23
C PHE A 405 20.60 -11.68 12.53
N MET A 406 20.22 -10.41 12.71
CA MET A 406 19.40 -9.98 13.83
C MET A 406 18.06 -10.74 13.90
N GLY A 407 17.40 -10.97 12.75
CA GLY A 407 16.16 -11.76 12.68
C GLY A 407 16.37 -13.23 13.11
N THR A 408 17.46 -13.87 12.68
CA THR A 408 17.82 -15.21 13.14
C THR A 408 18.10 -15.26 14.65
N CYS A 409 18.75 -14.23 15.21
CA CYS A 409 18.95 -14.12 16.65
C CYS A 409 17.64 -14.02 17.43
N LEU A 410 16.62 -13.32 16.90
CA LEU A 410 15.30 -13.23 17.52
C LEU A 410 14.57 -14.59 17.54
N LYS A 411 14.73 -15.40 16.49
CA LYS A 411 14.23 -16.79 16.50
C LYS A 411 14.82 -17.59 17.66
N GLY A 412 16.14 -17.46 17.88
CA GLY A 412 16.83 -18.09 19.01
C GLY A 412 16.35 -17.59 20.38
N ALA A 413 16.08 -16.28 20.51
CA ALA A 413 15.53 -15.70 21.73
C ALA A 413 14.12 -16.22 22.04
N ASN A 414 13.26 -16.39 21.02
CA ASN A 414 11.93 -17.00 21.18
C ASN A 414 12.02 -18.45 21.66
N ALA A 415 12.88 -19.27 21.04
CA ALA A 415 13.08 -20.66 21.44
C ALA A 415 13.57 -20.78 22.89
N LEU A 416 14.44 -19.87 23.33
CA LEU A 416 14.90 -19.80 24.72
C LEU A 416 13.78 -19.42 25.70
N TYR A 417 12.91 -18.48 25.32
CA TYR A 417 11.79 -18.03 26.15
C TYR A 417 10.71 -19.12 26.33
N PHE A 418 10.35 -19.84 25.26
CA PHE A 418 9.40 -20.96 25.33
C PHE A 418 10.01 -22.25 25.92
N ASN A 419 11.32 -22.25 26.23
CA ASN A 419 12.07 -23.38 26.77
C ASN A 419 12.07 -24.62 25.84
N GLU A 420 11.97 -24.38 24.54
CA GLU A 420 12.00 -25.41 23.48
C GLU A 420 13.45 -25.74 23.12
N LYS A 421 14.10 -26.56 23.94
CA LYS A 421 15.53 -26.89 23.79
C LYS A 421 15.86 -27.54 22.44
N LEU A 422 14.94 -28.32 21.87
CA LEU A 422 15.14 -28.97 20.58
C LEU A 422 15.30 -27.94 19.45
N ASP A 423 14.43 -26.93 19.40
CA ASP A 423 14.45 -25.88 18.38
C ASP A 423 15.69 -25.00 18.53
N PHE A 424 16.11 -24.72 19.77
CA PHE A 424 17.34 -23.96 20.01
C PHE A 424 18.61 -24.69 19.49
N PHE A 425 18.77 -25.98 19.79
CA PHE A 425 20.00 -26.70 19.41
C PHE A 425 20.00 -27.20 17.97
N PHE A 426 18.86 -27.65 17.43
CA PHE A 426 18.80 -28.31 16.12
C PHE A 426 18.31 -27.41 14.99
N GLU A 427 17.76 -26.23 15.30
CA GLU A 427 17.28 -25.29 14.30
C GLU A 427 18.10 -24.00 14.33
N PHE A 428 18.15 -23.31 15.47
CA PHE A 428 18.84 -22.03 15.58
C PHE A 428 20.37 -22.15 15.42
N LEU A 429 21.02 -23.10 16.09
CA LEU A 429 22.48 -23.23 16.05
C LEU A 429 23.01 -23.57 14.64
N PRO A 430 22.45 -24.56 13.90
CA PRO A 430 22.84 -24.82 12.51
C PRO A 430 22.52 -23.64 11.59
N MET A 431 21.39 -22.94 11.80
CA MET A 431 21.01 -21.76 11.03
C MET A 431 22.04 -20.62 11.17
N VAL A 432 22.52 -20.38 12.40
CA VAL A 432 23.58 -19.40 12.69
C VAL A 432 24.91 -19.86 12.10
N ALA A 433 25.27 -21.13 12.24
CA ALA A 433 26.52 -21.66 11.67
C ALA A 433 26.56 -21.51 10.15
N PHE A 434 25.47 -21.83 9.46
CA PHE A 434 25.31 -21.64 8.01
C PHE A 434 25.41 -20.16 7.61
N SER A 435 24.71 -19.28 8.33
CA SER A 435 24.75 -17.84 8.04
C SER A 435 26.14 -17.24 8.29
N ALA A 436 26.84 -17.70 9.33
CA ALA A 436 28.16 -17.22 9.69
C ALA A 436 29.22 -17.65 8.68
N SER A 437 29.14 -18.89 8.19
CA SER A 437 30.15 -19.46 7.30
C SER A 437 30.20 -18.82 5.92
N LEU A 438 29.06 -18.41 5.37
CA LEU A 438 28.99 -17.82 4.02
C LEU A 438 28.81 -16.30 4.05
N PHE A 439 27.76 -15.81 4.72
CA PHE A 439 27.34 -14.41 4.60
C PHE A 439 28.10 -13.48 5.54
N ILE A 440 28.27 -13.85 6.80
CA ILE A 440 29.07 -13.02 7.73
C ILE A 440 30.54 -13.01 7.28
N TYR A 441 31.05 -14.14 6.79
CA TYR A 441 32.37 -14.20 6.18
C TYR A 441 32.51 -13.22 4.99
N MET A 442 31.50 -13.10 4.13
CA MET A 442 31.49 -12.11 3.05
C MET A 442 31.58 -10.67 3.59
N VAL A 443 30.85 -10.33 4.66
CA VAL A 443 30.95 -9.02 5.31
C VAL A 443 32.36 -8.76 5.83
N ILE A 444 32.98 -9.76 6.47
CA ILE A 444 34.36 -9.68 6.95
C ILE A 444 35.33 -9.42 5.79
N LEU A 445 35.17 -10.09 4.65
CA LEU A 445 36.01 -9.86 3.46
C LEU A 445 35.86 -8.45 2.89
N ILE A 446 34.64 -7.89 2.88
CA ILE A 446 34.41 -6.50 2.43
C ILE A 446 35.13 -5.51 3.36
N ILE A 447 34.97 -5.67 4.68
CA ILE A 447 35.59 -4.79 5.67
C ILE A 447 37.12 -4.90 5.60
N MET A 448 37.66 -6.13 5.53
CA MET A 448 39.09 -6.39 5.36
C MET A 448 39.64 -5.73 4.09
N LYS A 449 38.92 -5.84 2.97
CA LYS A 449 39.32 -5.18 1.72
C LYS A 449 39.36 -3.66 1.85
N TRP A 450 38.45 -3.05 2.63
CA TRP A 450 38.46 -1.61 2.91
C TRP A 450 39.54 -1.18 3.89
N SER A 451 39.99 -2.04 4.79
CA SER A 451 41.04 -1.72 5.76
C SER A 451 42.47 -1.81 5.20
N ILE A 452 42.67 -2.47 4.06
CA ILE A 452 43.99 -2.66 3.44
C ILE A 452 44.28 -1.53 2.45
N ASN A 453 45.45 -0.90 2.57
CA ASN A 453 45.95 0.04 1.58
C ASN A 453 46.51 -0.73 0.37
N TRP A 454 45.73 -0.82 -0.70
CA TRP A 454 46.12 -1.52 -1.93
C TRP A 454 47.18 -0.78 -2.74
N GLN A 455 47.28 0.55 -2.58
CA GLN A 455 48.29 1.33 -3.29
C GLN A 455 49.70 1.00 -2.79
N SER A 456 49.88 0.90 -1.46
CA SER A 456 51.18 0.51 -0.90
C SER A 456 51.55 -0.93 -1.21
N ARG A 457 50.57 -1.86 -1.19
CA ARG A 457 50.79 -3.26 -1.59
C ARG A 457 51.15 -3.43 -3.07
N MET A 458 50.46 -2.71 -3.95
CA MET A 458 50.79 -2.74 -5.37
C MET A 458 52.17 -2.13 -5.62
N LEU A 459 52.49 -1.01 -4.95
CA LEU A 459 53.83 -0.39 -5.01
C LEU A 459 54.95 -1.34 -4.56
N SER A 460 54.74 -2.16 -3.52
CA SER A 460 55.76 -3.15 -3.12
C SER A 460 56.05 -4.23 -4.16
N ALA A 461 55.13 -4.45 -5.11
CA ALA A 461 55.28 -5.40 -6.22
C ALA A 461 55.60 -4.72 -7.57
N THR A 462 55.90 -3.42 -7.57
CA THR A 462 56.34 -2.70 -8.78
C THR A 462 57.85 -2.61 -8.87
N CYS A 463 58.40 -2.84 -10.06
CA CYS A 463 59.81 -2.66 -10.34
C CYS A 463 60.13 -1.17 -10.52
N LEU A 464 61.06 -0.63 -9.72
CA LEU A 464 61.45 0.78 -9.74
C LEU A 464 62.97 0.89 -9.91
N GLU A 465 63.42 1.92 -10.61
CA GLU A 465 64.85 2.22 -10.76
C GLU A 465 65.42 2.76 -9.45
N VAL A 466 66.49 2.14 -8.93
CA VAL A 466 67.08 2.47 -7.61
C VAL A 466 67.63 3.90 -7.55
N ASN A 467 68.12 4.42 -8.67
CA ASN A 467 68.64 5.79 -8.79
C ASN A 467 67.63 6.78 -9.41
N GLY A 468 66.39 6.35 -9.65
CA GLY A 468 65.34 7.17 -10.25
C GLY A 468 64.68 8.12 -9.26
N VAL A 469 64.02 9.17 -9.78
CA VAL A 469 63.26 10.16 -8.97
C VAL A 469 62.10 9.55 -8.15
N SER A 470 61.66 8.34 -8.50
CA SER A 470 60.55 7.64 -7.83
C SER A 470 61.00 6.79 -6.64
N TRP A 471 62.29 6.44 -6.54
CA TRP A 471 62.85 5.61 -5.47
C TRP A 471 62.95 6.39 -4.16
N GLY A 472 62.42 5.84 -3.07
CA GLY A 472 62.38 6.55 -1.79
C GLY A 472 61.40 7.73 -1.75
N SER A 473 60.44 7.80 -2.68
CA SER A 473 59.43 8.87 -2.69
C SER A 473 58.61 8.89 -1.38
N ALA A 474 58.38 10.10 -0.86
CA ALA A 474 57.72 10.33 0.43
C ALA A 474 56.31 9.70 0.51
N SER A 475 55.63 9.55 -0.63
CA SER A 475 54.30 8.94 -0.75
C SER A 475 54.24 7.48 -0.30
N TYR A 476 55.33 6.71 -0.40
CA TYR A 476 55.38 5.33 0.08
C TYR A 476 55.67 5.27 1.59
N GLN A 477 56.56 6.13 2.08
CA GLN A 477 56.91 6.22 3.51
C GLN A 477 55.73 6.74 4.36
N GLU A 478 54.96 7.70 3.85
CA GLU A 478 53.74 8.19 4.52
C GLU A 478 52.65 7.12 4.67
N ASN A 479 52.66 6.10 3.80
CA ASN A 479 51.71 4.99 3.82
C ASN A 479 52.22 3.75 4.59
N GLY A 480 53.24 3.93 5.45
CA GLY A 480 53.76 2.88 6.34
C GLY A 480 54.67 1.86 5.68
N GLY A 481 55.15 2.12 4.45
CA GLY A 481 56.13 1.28 3.78
C GLY A 481 57.56 1.55 4.28
N VAL A 482 58.28 0.49 4.65
CA VAL A 482 59.71 0.55 4.95
C VAL A 482 60.45 0.16 3.67
N TRP A 483 61.14 1.12 3.06
CA TRP A 483 62.10 0.81 1.99
C TRP A 483 63.25 0.00 2.61
N ASP A 484 63.77 -0.97 1.88
CA ASP A 484 65.06 -1.58 2.21
C ASP A 484 66.18 -0.89 1.40
N PRO A 485 66.82 0.17 1.94
CA PRO A 485 67.83 0.92 1.21
C PRO A 485 69.17 0.19 1.05
N ASN A 486 69.42 -0.90 1.79
CA ASN A 486 70.73 -1.55 1.87
C ASN A 486 70.70 -3.10 1.82
N GLY A 487 69.56 -3.72 1.54
CA GLY A 487 69.41 -5.17 1.48
C GLY A 487 69.84 -5.81 0.15
N ASN A 488 69.12 -6.87 -0.25
CA ASN A 488 69.44 -7.75 -1.37
C ASN A 488 69.56 -7.09 -2.77
N CYS A 489 69.23 -5.80 -2.89
CA CYS A 489 69.20 -5.05 -4.16
C CYS A 489 70.29 -3.98 -4.30
N ALA A 490 71.29 -3.92 -3.42
CA ALA A 490 72.25 -2.80 -3.39
C ALA A 490 73.07 -2.58 -4.68
N ASN A 491 73.15 -3.58 -5.58
CA ASN A 491 73.93 -3.53 -6.82
C ASN A 491 73.08 -3.62 -8.11
N GLU A 492 71.76 -3.64 -8.01
CA GLU A 492 70.84 -3.84 -9.14
C GLU A 492 70.32 -2.50 -9.68
N GLN A 493 70.08 -2.43 -11.00
CA GLN A 493 69.59 -1.21 -11.65
C GLN A 493 68.10 -0.95 -11.35
N TYR A 494 67.34 -2.03 -11.23
CA TYR A 494 65.92 -2.00 -10.84
C TYR A 494 65.67 -2.96 -9.68
N CYS A 495 64.83 -2.54 -8.74
CA CYS A 495 64.43 -3.35 -7.60
C CYS A 495 62.98 -3.04 -7.22
N SER A 496 62.31 -3.96 -6.56
CA SER A 496 61.04 -3.68 -5.90
C SER A 496 61.26 -3.05 -4.52
N PRO A 497 60.35 -2.19 -4.01
CA PRO A 497 60.42 -1.70 -2.64
C PRO A 497 60.43 -2.81 -1.58
N GLY A 498 60.00 -4.03 -1.94
CA GLY A 498 60.06 -5.25 -1.12
C GLY A 498 61.42 -5.96 -1.09
N GLY A 499 62.45 -5.45 -1.77
CA GLY A 499 63.81 -5.98 -1.73
C GLY A 499 64.09 -7.13 -2.71
N ILE A 500 63.31 -7.25 -3.78
CA ILE A 500 63.47 -8.27 -4.83
C ILE A 500 64.02 -7.59 -6.09
N ALA A 501 65.13 -8.10 -6.62
CA ALA A 501 65.71 -7.64 -7.88
C ALA A 501 64.77 -7.99 -9.06
N CYS A 502 64.59 -7.07 -9.99
CA CYS A 502 63.65 -7.24 -11.09
C CYS A 502 64.17 -6.61 -12.39
N ASP A 503 63.62 -7.05 -13.52
CA ASP A 503 63.81 -6.46 -14.84
C ASP A 503 62.43 -6.03 -15.36
N ILE A 504 62.36 -4.94 -16.13
CA ILE A 504 61.10 -4.23 -16.45
C ILE A 504 60.13 -5.09 -17.27
N ASP A 505 60.65 -6.01 -18.09
CA ASP A 505 59.87 -6.74 -19.09
C ASP A 505 59.63 -8.22 -18.77
N ASP A 506 60.38 -8.82 -17.83
CA ASP A 506 60.44 -10.29 -17.67
C ASP A 506 59.71 -10.82 -16.43
N HIS A 507 59.35 -9.94 -15.48
CA HIS A 507 58.69 -10.35 -14.25
C HIS A 507 57.24 -9.85 -14.12
N THR A 508 56.38 -10.75 -13.69
CA THR A 508 54.99 -10.44 -13.36
C THR A 508 54.86 -9.86 -11.95
N THR A 509 53.81 -9.09 -11.67
CA THR A 509 53.53 -8.54 -10.32
C THR A 509 53.47 -9.63 -9.27
N ALA A 510 52.88 -10.77 -9.65
CA ALA A 510 53.50 -12.09 -9.62
C ALA A 510 54.54 -12.38 -8.54
N GLU A 511 55.72 -12.48 -9.12
CA GLU A 511 57.00 -12.90 -8.57
C GLU A 511 57.66 -11.79 -7.73
N LEU A 512 57.22 -10.54 -7.91
CA LEU A 512 57.75 -9.37 -7.20
C LEU A 512 57.03 -9.08 -5.88
N CYS A 513 55.90 -9.75 -5.60
CA CYS A 513 55.15 -9.51 -4.38
C CYS A 513 55.86 -10.16 -3.18
N PRO A 514 56.23 -9.39 -2.13
CA PRO A 514 56.87 -9.95 -0.93
C PRO A 514 55.88 -10.73 -0.04
N LEU A 515 54.59 -10.73 -0.39
CA LEU A 515 53.50 -11.37 0.34
C LEU A 515 53.04 -12.63 -0.41
N ASP A 516 53.72 -13.74 -0.19
CA ASP A 516 53.26 -15.06 -0.64
C ASP A 516 52.30 -15.66 0.39
N PHE A 517 51.00 -15.52 0.13
CA PHE A 517 49.95 -16.09 0.97
C PHE A 517 49.48 -17.49 0.50
N GLY A 518 50.12 -18.06 -0.53
CA GLY A 518 49.74 -19.33 -1.15
C GLY A 518 48.45 -19.23 -1.99
N GLY A 519 48.53 -19.62 -3.27
CA GLY A 519 47.44 -19.53 -4.25
C GLY A 519 47.98 -19.50 -5.68
N SER A 520 47.11 -19.28 -6.67
CA SER A 520 47.50 -19.07 -8.08
C SER A 520 47.93 -17.63 -8.40
N GLY A 521 47.84 -16.69 -7.45
CA GLY A 521 48.22 -15.28 -7.61
C GLY A 521 48.58 -14.59 -6.30
N ASP A 522 48.81 -13.28 -6.37
CA ASP A 522 49.64 -12.56 -5.38
C ASP A 522 48.83 -11.79 -4.36
N GLY A 523 49.36 -11.68 -3.13
CA GLY A 523 48.75 -10.89 -2.05
C GLY A 523 48.76 -9.37 -2.27
N CYS A 524 49.31 -8.90 -3.40
CA CYS A 524 49.55 -7.51 -3.72
C CYS A 524 48.46 -6.86 -4.60
N GLN A 525 47.72 -7.64 -5.40
CA GLN A 525 46.65 -7.13 -6.26
C GLN A 525 45.28 -7.14 -5.54
N PRO A 526 44.43 -6.10 -5.67
CA PRO A 526 43.12 -6.08 -5.03
C PRO A 526 42.15 -7.12 -5.62
N PRO A 527 41.65 -8.08 -4.82
CA PRO A 527 40.88 -9.18 -5.36
C PRO A 527 39.47 -8.78 -5.78
N ASN A 528 38.94 -9.44 -6.81
CA ASN A 528 37.52 -9.31 -7.13
C ASN A 528 36.68 -10.18 -6.18
N LEU A 529 35.93 -9.52 -5.29
CA LEU A 529 35.13 -10.21 -4.26
C LEU A 529 34.01 -11.08 -4.85
N ILE A 530 33.49 -10.74 -6.04
CA ILE A 530 32.41 -11.52 -6.68
C ILE A 530 32.97 -12.85 -7.21
N THR A 531 34.12 -12.82 -7.90
CA THR A 531 34.76 -14.05 -8.40
C THR A 531 35.19 -14.93 -7.23
N LEU A 532 35.74 -14.33 -6.18
CA LEU A 532 36.08 -15.04 -4.95
C LEU A 532 34.85 -15.74 -4.34
N LEU A 533 33.70 -15.07 -4.27
CA LEU A 533 32.46 -15.66 -3.75
C LEU A 533 31.97 -16.82 -4.61
N ILE A 534 32.00 -16.66 -5.93
CA ILE A 534 31.60 -17.71 -6.88
C ILE A 534 32.53 -18.93 -6.75
N ASN A 535 33.84 -18.69 -6.62
CA ASN A 535 34.84 -19.75 -6.51
C ASN A 535 34.75 -20.51 -5.18
N ILE A 536 34.32 -19.87 -4.07
CA ILE A 536 34.05 -20.59 -2.81
C ILE A 536 33.03 -21.73 -3.01
N ALA A 537 32.04 -21.55 -3.88
CA ALA A 537 31.00 -22.56 -4.14
C ALA A 537 31.34 -23.50 -5.31
N LEU A 538 31.94 -22.99 -6.40
CA LEU A 538 32.18 -23.76 -7.63
C LEU A 538 33.55 -24.47 -7.67
N GLN A 539 34.57 -23.91 -7.03
CA GLN A 539 35.95 -24.43 -7.04
C GLN A 539 36.56 -24.38 -5.63
N PRO A 540 36.17 -25.31 -4.74
CA PRO A 540 36.62 -25.30 -3.35
C PRO A 540 38.13 -25.54 -3.25
N GLY A 541 38.84 -24.61 -2.61
CA GLY A 541 40.27 -24.74 -2.29
C GLY A 541 41.24 -24.00 -3.21
N THR A 542 40.78 -23.42 -4.31
CA THR A 542 41.60 -22.56 -5.17
C THR A 542 41.22 -21.10 -4.98
N VAL A 543 42.18 -20.27 -4.56
CA VAL A 543 42.01 -18.83 -4.42
C VAL A 543 43.00 -18.14 -5.35
N ASP A 544 42.48 -17.46 -6.37
CA ASP A 544 43.30 -16.77 -7.36
C ASP A 544 44.08 -15.60 -6.76
N GLU A 545 43.49 -14.87 -5.82
CA GLU A 545 44.11 -13.71 -5.17
C GLU A 545 43.82 -13.75 -3.65
N PRO A 546 44.72 -14.34 -2.84
CA PRO A 546 44.52 -14.46 -1.40
C PRO A 546 44.66 -13.10 -0.69
N LEU A 547 43.67 -12.77 0.15
CA LEU A 547 43.58 -11.54 0.94
C LEU A 547 44.43 -11.61 2.22
N TYR A 548 44.53 -12.79 2.81
CA TYR A 548 45.26 -13.08 4.05
C TYR A 548 45.84 -14.51 4.05
N ALA A 549 46.82 -14.76 4.91
CA ALA A 549 47.52 -16.05 4.99
C ALA A 549 46.57 -17.23 5.31
N ASN A 550 46.76 -18.38 4.65
CA ASN A 550 45.94 -19.60 4.83
C ASN A 550 44.45 -19.46 4.50
N GLN A 551 44.06 -18.47 3.67
CA GLN A 551 42.68 -18.30 3.24
C GLN A 551 42.04 -19.55 2.60
N PRO A 552 42.72 -20.34 1.74
CA PRO A 552 42.11 -21.54 1.15
C PRO A 552 41.67 -22.58 2.20
N ALA A 553 42.47 -22.75 3.26
CA ALA A 553 42.16 -23.68 4.34
C ALA A 553 40.93 -23.22 5.15
N ILE A 554 40.84 -21.92 5.45
CA ILE A 554 39.69 -21.36 6.18
C ILE A 554 38.41 -21.45 5.34
N GLN A 555 38.47 -21.12 4.05
CA GLN A 555 37.31 -21.23 3.15
C GLN A 555 36.79 -22.66 3.05
N ASN A 556 37.68 -23.65 2.92
CA ASN A 556 37.28 -25.06 2.90
C ASN A 556 36.66 -25.51 4.23
N LEU A 557 37.20 -25.06 5.37
CA LEU A 557 36.61 -25.34 6.68
C LEU A 557 35.20 -24.74 6.81
N LEU A 558 35.02 -23.48 6.40
CA LEU A 558 33.73 -22.79 6.45
C LEU A 558 32.71 -23.46 5.52
N LEU A 559 33.12 -23.88 4.32
CA LEU A 559 32.26 -24.61 3.39
C LEU A 559 31.85 -25.98 3.96
N LEU A 560 32.77 -26.68 4.63
CA LEU A 560 32.47 -27.95 5.30
C LEU A 560 31.46 -27.75 6.43
N VAL A 561 31.61 -26.69 7.24
CA VAL A 561 30.63 -26.33 8.28
C VAL A 561 29.26 -26.04 7.66
N ALA A 562 29.21 -25.27 6.57
CA ALA A 562 27.97 -24.99 5.84
C ALA A 562 27.31 -26.29 5.34
N PHE A 563 28.09 -27.18 4.73
CA PHE A 563 27.58 -28.44 4.20
C PHE A 563 27.06 -29.37 5.30
N VAL A 564 27.75 -29.47 6.44
CA VAL A 564 27.33 -30.29 7.59
C VAL A 564 26.09 -29.71 8.29
N SER A 565 25.90 -28.40 8.27
CA SER A 565 24.74 -27.77 8.92
C SER A 565 23.39 -28.14 8.28
N VAL A 566 23.35 -28.40 6.96
CA VAL A 566 22.11 -28.69 6.23
C VAL A 566 21.51 -30.06 6.62
N PRO A 567 22.26 -31.18 6.63
CA PRO A 567 21.76 -32.45 7.15
C PRO A 567 21.35 -32.41 8.63
N ILE A 568 22.04 -31.62 9.46
CA ILE A 568 21.68 -31.47 10.87
C ILE A 568 20.29 -30.82 10.99
N LEU A 569 20.02 -29.76 10.22
CA LEU A 569 18.74 -29.05 10.26
C LEU A 569 17.58 -29.91 9.73
N LEU A 570 17.85 -30.75 8.71
CA LEU A 570 16.85 -31.64 8.11
C LEU A 570 16.51 -32.84 9.01
N CYS A 571 17.52 -33.53 9.55
CA CYS A 571 17.33 -34.85 10.14
C CYS A 571 17.26 -34.84 11.67
N ALA A 572 17.87 -33.88 12.36
CA ALA A 572 18.02 -33.96 13.81
C ALA A 572 16.67 -33.77 14.54
N LYS A 573 15.92 -32.72 14.20
CA LYS A 573 14.61 -32.42 14.82
C LYS A 573 13.58 -33.56 14.67
N PRO A 574 13.27 -34.08 13.46
CA PRO A 574 12.30 -35.17 13.31
C PRO A 574 12.77 -36.46 13.99
N TYR A 575 14.06 -36.74 14.00
CA TYR A 575 14.61 -37.92 14.67
C TYR A 575 14.40 -37.87 16.20
N PHE A 576 14.68 -36.74 16.84
CA PHE A 576 14.48 -36.60 18.29
C PHE A 576 13.00 -36.57 18.68
N LEU A 577 12.15 -35.92 17.90
CA LEU A 577 10.70 -35.91 18.11
C LEU A 577 10.09 -37.31 17.95
N SER A 578 10.52 -38.08 16.94
CA SER A 578 10.09 -39.46 16.74
C SER A 578 10.45 -40.36 17.92
N LYS A 579 11.68 -40.23 18.42
CA LYS A 579 12.15 -41.01 19.57
C LYS A 579 11.39 -40.66 20.85
N GLN A 580 11.16 -39.37 21.11
CA GLN A 580 10.41 -38.92 22.27
C GLN A 580 8.92 -39.32 22.21
N GLY A 581 8.33 -39.36 21.01
CA GLY A 581 6.99 -39.91 20.77
C GLY A 581 6.91 -41.41 21.11
N HIS A 582 7.91 -42.20 20.68
CA HIS A 582 7.98 -43.63 20.98
C HIS A 582 8.18 -43.93 22.47
N ASP A 583 9.05 -43.16 23.14
CA ASP A 583 9.30 -43.29 24.58
C ASP A 583 8.07 -42.89 25.42
N ASN A 584 7.35 -41.82 25.02
CA ASN A 584 6.09 -41.42 25.67
C ASN A 584 4.95 -42.43 25.43
N ALA A 585 4.85 -43.01 24.23
CA ALA A 585 3.88 -44.06 23.92
C ALA A 585 4.19 -45.36 24.70
N ALA A 586 5.47 -45.71 24.86
CA ALA A 586 5.89 -46.85 25.67
C ALA A 586 5.59 -46.66 27.17
N HIS A 587 5.67 -45.42 27.68
CA HIS A 587 5.27 -45.09 29.06
C HIS A 587 3.75 -45.05 29.25
N ALA A 588 2.98 -44.57 28.26
CA ALA A 588 1.51 -44.57 28.33
C ALA A 588 0.91 -46.00 28.32
N HIS A 589 1.57 -46.95 27.65
CA HIS A 589 1.18 -48.37 27.70
C HIS A 589 1.66 -49.13 28.95
N GLY A 590 2.50 -48.51 29.80
CA GLY A 590 3.04 -49.14 31.01
C GLY A 590 2.14 -49.06 32.25
N ASP A 591 1.13 -48.18 32.28
CA ASP A 591 0.38 -47.84 33.50
C ASP A 591 -1.10 -48.30 33.51
N SER A 592 -1.55 -49.11 32.54
CA SER A 592 -2.95 -49.59 32.46
C SER A 592 -3.15 -51.06 32.88
N SER A 593 -2.43 -51.53 33.90
CA SER A 593 -2.64 -52.88 34.46
C SER A 593 -3.14 -52.88 35.91
N THR A 594 -4.32 -52.29 36.17
CA THR A 594 -5.12 -52.64 37.37
C THR A 594 -6.62 -52.38 37.21
N ASN A 595 -7.40 -53.48 37.20
CA ASN A 595 -8.80 -53.68 37.62
C ASN A 595 -9.93 -52.75 37.11
N SER A 596 -10.87 -53.28 36.32
CA SER A 596 -12.11 -53.96 36.80
C SER A 596 -13.18 -54.10 35.70
N ASP A 597 -13.89 -55.23 35.73
CA ASP A 597 -14.94 -55.66 34.79
C ASP A 597 -16.23 -54.84 34.87
N THR A 598 -16.85 -54.50 33.72
CA THR A 598 -18.32 -54.48 33.47
C THR A 598 -18.62 -54.09 32.01
N PRO A 599 -19.50 -54.80 31.27
CA PRO A 599 -19.95 -54.37 29.94
C PRO A 599 -21.37 -53.78 30.00
N LEU A 600 -21.55 -52.52 29.61
CA LEU A 600 -22.86 -51.94 29.29
C LEU A 600 -22.75 -51.03 28.04
N GLU A 601 -23.68 -51.27 27.13
CA GLU A 601 -23.84 -50.66 25.81
C GLU A 601 -24.25 -49.17 25.82
N GLY A 602 -23.87 -48.47 24.75
CA GLY A 602 -24.67 -47.39 24.16
C GLY A 602 -24.06 -46.00 24.21
N GLY A 603 -23.55 -45.50 23.07
CA GLY A 603 -23.13 -44.10 22.96
C GLY A 603 -22.29 -43.80 21.73
N ASP A 604 -22.99 -43.58 20.63
CA ASP A 604 -22.59 -43.09 19.32
C ASP A 604 -21.58 -41.89 19.31
N HIS A 605 -20.66 -41.95 18.35
CA HIS A 605 -19.84 -40.89 17.76
C HIS A 605 -18.99 -39.94 18.65
N GLY A 606 -17.69 -40.18 18.57
CA GLY A 606 -16.63 -39.19 18.76
C GLY A 606 -15.34 -39.77 18.21
N ASP A 607 -15.19 -39.74 16.89
CA ASP A 607 -13.98 -40.11 16.17
C ASP A 607 -12.88 -39.13 16.60
N GLY A 608 -12.19 -39.49 17.68
CA GLY A 608 -10.95 -38.86 18.08
C GLY A 608 -9.86 -39.44 17.22
N ASP A 609 -9.69 -38.86 16.03
CA ASP A 609 -8.46 -38.98 15.25
C ASP A 609 -7.29 -38.51 16.15
N HIS A 610 -6.77 -39.44 16.95
CA HIS A 610 -5.38 -39.43 17.31
C HIS A 610 -4.62 -39.80 16.03
N GLU A 611 -4.54 -38.86 15.09
CA GLU A 611 -3.46 -38.88 14.10
C GLU A 611 -2.17 -38.83 14.92
N GLU A 612 -1.58 -40.00 15.16
CA GLU A 612 -0.14 -40.10 15.36
C GLU A 612 0.47 -39.33 14.20
N HIS A 613 0.91 -38.08 14.42
CA HIS A 613 1.59 -37.29 13.40
C HIS A 613 2.64 -38.19 12.76
N SER A 614 2.36 -38.63 11.53
CA SER A 614 3.20 -39.58 10.85
C SER A 614 4.58 -38.95 10.80
N PHE A 615 5.60 -39.69 11.19
CA PHE A 615 6.99 -39.24 11.09
C PHE A 615 7.29 -38.59 9.71
N GLY A 616 6.59 -39.06 8.67
CA GLY A 616 6.62 -38.47 7.33
C GLY A 616 6.14 -37.01 7.27
N GLU A 617 5.09 -36.60 7.98
CA GLU A 617 4.58 -35.23 7.98
C GLU A 617 5.55 -34.25 8.64
N ILE A 618 6.08 -34.64 9.82
CA ILE A 618 7.09 -33.84 10.53
C ILE A 618 8.34 -33.70 9.66
N PHE A 619 8.75 -34.78 8.99
CA PHE A 619 9.88 -34.75 8.07
C PHE A 619 9.63 -33.85 6.85
N ILE A 620 8.45 -33.92 6.23
CA ILE A 620 8.09 -33.06 5.09
C ILE A 620 8.07 -31.59 5.49
N HIS A 621 7.45 -31.25 6.62
CA HIS A 621 7.41 -29.87 7.10
C HIS A 621 8.82 -29.33 7.39
N GLN A 622 9.66 -30.13 8.07
CA GLN A 622 11.05 -29.76 8.34
C GLN A 622 11.88 -29.62 7.06
N ALA A 623 11.64 -30.48 6.05
CA ALA A 623 12.32 -30.39 4.77
C ALA A 623 11.97 -29.10 4.03
N ILE A 624 10.70 -28.69 4.05
CA ILE A 624 10.27 -27.41 3.48
C ILE A 624 10.95 -26.25 4.20
N GLU A 625 10.94 -26.23 5.54
CA GLU A 625 11.59 -25.17 6.31
C GLU A 625 13.11 -25.09 6.04
N THR A 626 13.77 -26.23 5.90
CA THR A 626 15.20 -26.31 5.56
C THR A 626 15.49 -25.71 4.19
N ILE A 627 14.71 -26.08 3.17
CA ILE A 627 14.89 -25.60 1.80
C ILE A 627 14.57 -24.11 1.70
N GLU A 628 13.47 -23.68 2.32
CA GLU A 628 13.07 -22.28 2.37
C GLU A 628 14.15 -21.43 3.06
N PHE A 629 14.74 -21.92 4.15
CA PHE A 629 15.83 -21.21 4.81
C PHE A 629 17.08 -21.10 3.91
N VAL A 630 17.59 -22.20 3.36
CA VAL A 630 18.84 -22.21 2.59
C VAL A 630 18.72 -21.36 1.32
N LEU A 631 17.66 -21.58 0.52
CA LEU A 631 17.42 -20.81 -0.70
C LEU A 631 16.99 -19.37 -0.38
N GLY A 632 16.20 -19.19 0.67
CA GLY A 632 15.77 -17.90 1.16
C GLY A 632 16.93 -17.02 1.61
N MET A 633 17.96 -17.56 2.28
CA MET A 633 19.14 -16.77 2.68
C MET A 633 19.87 -16.15 1.47
N VAL A 634 20.06 -16.91 0.39
CA VAL A 634 20.70 -16.41 -0.83
C VAL A 634 19.82 -15.37 -1.53
N SER A 635 18.54 -15.71 -1.73
CA SER A 635 17.56 -14.83 -2.40
C SER A 635 17.34 -13.52 -1.63
N ASN A 636 17.18 -13.60 -0.31
CA ASN A 636 16.95 -12.44 0.56
C ASN A 636 18.18 -11.54 0.59
N THR A 637 19.40 -12.10 0.63
CA THR A 637 20.64 -11.31 0.52
C THR A 637 20.70 -10.52 -0.79
N ALA A 638 20.35 -11.16 -1.92
CA ALA A 638 20.32 -10.49 -3.21
C ALA A 638 19.23 -9.39 -3.27
N SER A 639 18.09 -9.59 -2.61
CA SER A 639 17.00 -8.61 -2.53
C SER A 639 17.44 -7.27 -1.91
N TYR A 640 18.42 -7.29 -0.99
CA TYR A 640 18.97 -6.07 -0.39
C TYR A 640 19.73 -5.16 -1.36
N LEU A 641 20.15 -5.66 -2.54
CA LEU A 641 20.71 -4.80 -3.61
C LEU A 641 19.75 -3.69 -4.03
N ARG A 642 18.46 -3.83 -3.71
CA ARG A 642 17.46 -2.77 -3.87
C ARG A 642 17.81 -1.48 -3.13
N LEU A 643 18.39 -1.58 -1.93
CA LEU A 643 18.84 -0.39 -1.17
C LEU A 643 19.80 0.45 -2.01
N TRP A 644 20.73 -0.22 -2.70
CA TRP A 644 21.67 0.42 -3.60
C TRP A 644 20.98 0.97 -4.86
N ALA A 645 20.18 0.16 -5.54
CA ALA A 645 19.55 0.52 -6.80
C ALA A 645 18.67 1.78 -6.67
N LEU A 646 17.82 1.84 -5.64
CA LEU A 646 16.95 3.00 -5.37
C LEU A 646 17.76 4.23 -4.96
N SER A 647 18.78 4.07 -4.10
CA SER A 647 19.63 5.19 -3.70
C SER A 647 20.44 5.78 -4.85
N LEU A 648 20.85 4.96 -5.81
CA LEU A 648 21.53 5.43 -7.01
C LEU A 648 20.54 6.11 -7.96
N ALA A 649 19.37 5.52 -8.17
CA ALA A 649 18.31 6.10 -9.01
C ALA A 649 17.88 7.47 -8.48
N HIS A 650 17.60 7.60 -7.19
CA HIS A 650 17.19 8.86 -6.56
C HIS A 650 18.22 9.97 -6.76
N SER A 651 19.50 9.71 -6.41
CA SER A 651 20.59 10.68 -6.56
C SER A 651 20.80 11.09 -8.02
N LYS A 652 20.71 10.15 -8.99
CA LYS A 652 20.87 10.47 -10.41
C LYS A 652 19.67 11.21 -11.01
N LEU A 653 18.46 10.88 -10.59
CA LEU A 653 17.24 11.55 -11.02
C LEU A 653 17.23 13.01 -10.51
N ALA A 654 17.59 13.22 -9.24
CA ALA A 654 17.78 14.56 -8.66
C ALA A 654 18.83 15.39 -9.43
N GLY A 655 19.96 14.78 -9.81
CA GLY A 655 20.99 15.44 -10.62
C GLY A 655 20.53 15.85 -12.01
N VAL A 656 19.75 15.00 -12.69
CA VAL A 656 19.17 15.33 -14.01
C VAL A 656 18.19 16.50 -13.89
N PHE A 657 17.37 16.54 -12.84
CA PHE A 657 16.45 17.67 -12.62
C PHE A 657 17.19 18.96 -12.29
N TRP A 658 18.26 18.89 -11.50
CA TRP A 658 19.12 20.04 -11.25
C TRP A 658 19.75 20.59 -12.55
N GLU A 659 20.37 19.72 -13.35
CA GLU A 659 21.02 20.11 -14.61
C GLU A 659 20.01 20.66 -15.63
N LYS A 660 18.85 20.01 -15.80
CA LYS A 660 17.90 20.40 -16.85
C LYS A 660 16.99 21.56 -16.47
N ALA A 661 16.62 21.72 -15.20
CA ALA A 661 15.72 22.80 -14.78
C ALA A 661 16.48 24.05 -14.29
N MET A 662 17.46 23.89 -13.39
CA MET A 662 18.18 25.00 -12.76
C MET A 662 19.32 25.51 -13.63
N LEU A 663 20.24 24.63 -14.05
CA LEU A 663 21.46 25.06 -14.74
C LEU A 663 21.16 25.74 -16.09
N SER A 664 20.12 25.26 -16.80
CA SER A 664 19.71 25.84 -18.08
C SER A 664 19.10 27.25 -17.97
N THR A 665 18.51 27.61 -16.82
CA THR A 665 17.76 28.87 -16.66
C THR A 665 18.56 29.96 -15.96
N ILE A 666 19.56 29.58 -15.16
CA ILE A 666 20.45 30.49 -14.41
C ILE A 666 21.20 31.48 -15.32
N ASN A 667 21.65 31.04 -16.50
CA ASN A 667 22.48 31.87 -17.38
C ASN A 667 21.67 32.81 -18.32
N MET A 668 20.35 32.73 -18.33
CA MET A 668 19.53 33.52 -19.26
C MET A 668 19.10 34.87 -18.71
N ASN A 669 18.23 34.88 -17.69
CA ASN A 669 17.64 36.10 -17.11
C ASN A 669 17.12 35.80 -15.69
N PHE A 670 17.05 36.83 -14.82
CA PHE A 670 16.49 36.67 -13.46
C PHE A 670 15.05 36.14 -13.46
N PHE A 671 14.20 36.63 -14.36
CA PHE A 671 12.83 36.15 -14.49
C PHE A 671 12.75 34.70 -14.99
N ALA A 672 13.65 34.30 -15.89
CA ALA A 672 13.76 32.92 -16.36
C ALA A 672 14.24 31.98 -15.24
N ALA A 673 15.17 32.44 -14.38
CA ALA A 673 15.62 31.71 -13.20
C ALA A 673 14.49 31.51 -12.17
N PHE A 674 13.63 32.52 -11.97
CA PHE A 674 12.47 32.38 -11.08
C PHE A 674 11.46 31.33 -11.59
N ILE A 675 11.16 31.36 -12.89
CA ILE A 675 10.30 30.34 -13.52
C ILE A 675 10.97 28.96 -13.45
N GLY A 676 12.27 28.89 -13.74
CA GLY A 676 13.06 27.66 -13.59
C GLY A 676 12.97 27.10 -12.18
N PHE A 677 12.98 27.96 -11.15
CA PHE A 677 12.87 27.55 -9.75
C PHE A 677 11.49 27.03 -9.42
N ALA A 678 10.43 27.70 -9.89
CA ALA A 678 9.07 27.20 -9.72
C ALA A 678 8.88 25.83 -10.36
N VAL A 679 9.43 25.60 -11.57
CA VAL A 679 9.38 24.30 -12.25
C VAL A 679 10.20 23.25 -11.49
N PHE A 680 11.42 23.58 -11.08
CA PHE A 680 12.27 22.67 -10.29
C PHE A 680 11.59 22.28 -8.97
N ALA A 681 11.02 23.24 -8.24
CA ALA A 681 10.31 22.99 -7.00
C ALA A 681 9.05 22.14 -7.20
N ALA A 682 8.27 22.38 -8.26
CA ALA A 682 7.08 21.60 -8.58
C ALA A 682 7.43 20.15 -8.93
N VAL A 683 8.44 19.93 -9.78
CA VAL A 683 8.89 18.59 -10.18
C VAL A 683 9.51 17.85 -8.99
N THR A 684 10.35 18.52 -8.20
CA THR A 684 10.94 17.95 -6.97
C THR A 684 9.86 17.57 -5.97
N THR A 685 8.84 18.41 -5.77
CA THR A 685 7.74 18.11 -4.85
C THR A 685 6.89 16.94 -5.34
N GLY A 686 6.50 16.94 -6.61
CA GLY A 686 5.64 15.88 -7.16
C GLY A 686 6.34 14.54 -7.32
N VAL A 687 7.52 14.51 -7.94
CA VAL A 687 8.23 13.28 -8.26
C VAL A 687 9.08 12.82 -7.09
N LEU A 688 10.03 13.64 -6.63
CA LEU A 688 11.03 13.23 -5.63
C LEU A 688 10.46 13.15 -4.20
N LEU A 689 9.53 14.03 -3.81
CA LEU A 689 8.98 14.04 -2.44
C LEU A 689 7.68 13.23 -2.27
N MET A 690 6.88 13.01 -3.33
CA MET A 690 5.66 12.18 -3.22
C MET A 690 5.86 10.78 -3.79
N MET A 691 6.21 10.65 -5.08
CA MET A 691 6.31 9.35 -5.74
C MET A 691 7.50 8.52 -5.23
N ASP A 692 8.72 9.08 -5.26
CA ASP A 692 9.94 8.36 -4.84
C ASP A 692 9.91 8.00 -3.34
N VAL A 693 9.34 8.86 -2.50
CA VAL A 693 9.17 8.58 -1.06
C VAL A 693 8.25 7.38 -0.86
N LEU A 694 7.13 7.31 -1.59
CA LEU A 694 6.23 6.15 -1.53
C LEU A 694 6.90 4.87 -2.03
N GLU A 695 7.68 4.96 -3.10
CA GLU A 695 8.46 3.82 -3.64
C GLU A 695 9.48 3.31 -2.60
N CYS A 696 10.31 4.20 -2.05
CA CYS A 696 11.28 3.86 -1.01
C CYS A 696 10.60 3.31 0.25
N PHE A 697 9.45 3.86 0.62
CA PHE A 697 8.65 3.40 1.75
C PHE A 697 8.18 1.95 1.56
N LEU A 698 7.53 1.64 0.43
CA LEU A 698 7.02 0.29 0.14
C LEU A 698 8.16 -0.74 0.02
N HIS A 699 9.30 -0.33 -0.52
CA HIS A 699 10.46 -1.20 -0.61
C HIS A 699 11.15 -1.45 0.73
N ALA A 700 11.22 -0.45 1.62
CA ALA A 700 11.66 -0.64 3.00
C ALA A 700 10.69 -1.56 3.77
N LEU A 701 9.37 -1.41 3.55
CA LEU A 701 8.35 -2.25 4.17
C LEU A 701 8.46 -3.70 3.71
N ARG A 702 8.67 -3.92 2.41
CA ARG A 702 8.91 -5.27 1.86
C ARG A 702 10.09 -5.96 2.54
N LEU A 703 11.22 -5.25 2.70
CA LEU A 703 12.41 -5.75 3.40
C LEU A 703 12.11 -6.20 4.85
N HIS A 704 11.14 -5.58 5.51
CA HIS A 704 10.75 -5.97 6.86
C HIS A 704 9.79 -7.17 6.86
N TRP A 705 8.80 -7.20 5.97
CA TRP A 705 7.82 -8.29 5.91
C TRP A 705 8.42 -9.61 5.41
N VAL A 706 9.18 -9.57 4.31
CA VAL A 706 9.65 -10.81 3.67
C VAL A 706 11.03 -11.22 4.20
N GLU A 707 11.98 -10.29 4.29
CA GLU A 707 13.38 -10.63 4.61
C GLU A 707 13.67 -10.68 6.12
N PHE A 708 13.01 -9.84 6.93
CA PHE A 708 13.20 -9.79 8.39
C PHE A 708 12.20 -10.67 9.16
N GLN A 709 10.89 -10.49 8.96
CA GLN A 709 9.85 -11.17 9.74
C GLN A 709 9.77 -12.67 9.43
N ASN A 710 9.94 -13.11 8.17
CA ASN A 710 9.85 -14.52 7.78
C ASN A 710 10.84 -15.46 8.53
N LYS A 711 11.82 -14.91 9.26
CA LYS A 711 12.80 -15.69 10.03
C LYS A 711 12.32 -16.14 11.41
N PHE A 712 11.50 -15.35 12.07
CA PHE A 712 11.11 -15.58 13.46
C PHE A 712 9.63 -15.44 13.73
N PHE A 713 8.88 -14.80 12.83
CA PHE A 713 7.49 -14.41 13.00
C PHE A 713 6.54 -15.40 12.34
N LYS A 714 5.70 -16.08 13.14
CA LYS A 714 4.75 -17.11 12.63
C LYS A 714 3.37 -16.57 12.23
N ALA A 715 3.03 -15.34 12.61
CA ALA A 715 1.86 -14.57 12.12
C ALA A 715 0.44 -15.16 12.32
N ASP A 716 0.26 -16.17 13.18
CA ASP A 716 -1.00 -16.88 13.41
C ASP A 716 -1.71 -16.51 14.73
N GLY A 717 -1.32 -15.40 15.35
CA GLY A 717 -1.96 -14.90 16.56
C GLY A 717 -3.35 -14.30 16.33
N VAL A 718 -4.08 -14.08 17.43
CA VAL A 718 -5.39 -13.39 17.42
C VAL A 718 -5.24 -12.03 18.09
N ARG A 719 -5.65 -10.94 17.42
CA ARG A 719 -5.61 -9.58 17.98
C ARG A 719 -6.57 -9.48 19.18
N PHE A 720 -6.09 -8.97 20.30
CA PHE A 720 -6.97 -8.64 21.42
C PHE A 720 -7.80 -7.39 21.09
N VAL A 721 -9.12 -7.56 20.96
CA VAL A 721 -10.08 -6.48 20.82
C VAL A 721 -11.04 -6.53 22.01
N PRO A 722 -10.87 -5.65 23.02
CA PRO A 722 -11.73 -5.65 24.19
C PRO A 722 -13.12 -5.11 23.85
N PHE A 723 -14.14 -5.60 24.53
CA PHE A 723 -15.47 -5.00 24.46
C PHE A 723 -15.46 -3.61 25.11
N SER A 724 -15.57 -2.56 24.29
CA SER A 724 -15.54 -1.16 24.75
C SER A 724 -16.60 -0.33 24.04
N PHE A 725 -17.48 0.31 24.81
CA PHE A 725 -18.50 1.21 24.26
C PHE A 725 -17.89 2.38 23.48
N LYS A 726 -16.73 2.89 23.93
CA LYS A 726 -16.08 4.04 23.27
C LYS A 726 -15.72 3.68 21.82
N GLN A 727 -15.10 2.52 21.62
CA GLN A 727 -14.67 2.07 20.29
C GLN A 727 -15.87 1.82 19.37
N ILE A 728 -16.89 1.12 19.86
CA ILE A 728 -18.12 0.83 19.10
C ILE A 728 -18.84 2.12 18.67
N LEU A 729 -18.89 3.13 19.55
CA LEU A 729 -19.50 4.41 19.23
C LEU A 729 -18.68 5.20 18.20
N THR A 730 -17.35 5.16 18.30
CA THR A 730 -16.46 5.77 17.30
C THR A 730 -16.64 5.10 15.94
N ASP A 731 -16.66 3.77 15.86
CA ASP A 731 -16.85 3.05 14.59
C ASP A 731 -18.24 3.30 13.98
N ALA A 732 -19.29 3.35 14.80
CA ALA A 732 -20.65 3.66 14.35
C ALA A 732 -20.84 5.12 13.90
N SER A 733 -19.97 6.02 14.38
CA SER A 733 -19.88 7.39 13.87
C SER A 733 -19.06 7.47 12.58
N ALA A 734 -18.05 6.59 12.43
CA ALA A 734 -17.17 6.54 11.26
C ALA A 734 -17.88 6.05 9.98
N ALA A 735 -18.83 5.12 10.11
CA ALA A 735 -19.59 4.55 9.00
C ALA A 735 -20.68 5.47 8.40
N VAL A 736 -20.85 6.68 8.95
CA VAL A 736 -21.73 7.75 8.45
C VAL A 736 -20.89 8.93 8.04
#